data_AF-A0A1S9RYJ4-F1
#
_entry.id   AF-A0A1S9RYJ4-F1
#
_cell.length_a   1.000
_cell.length_b   1.000
_cell.length_c   1.000
_cell.angle_alpha   90.00
_cell.angle_beta   90.00
_cell.angle_gamma   90.00
#
_symmetry.space_group_name_H-M   'P 1'
#
loop_
_entity.id
_entity.type
_entity.pdbx_description
1 polymer ?
#
loop_
_entity_poly.entity_id
_entity_poly.type
_entity_poly.pdbx_seq_one_letter_code
_entity_poly.pdbx_strand_id
1 'polypeptide(L)'
;MVSPLAQYISLSLLFSSTLSFTPCPLLGPAYPPFVLNTNDTIVGSALEKLTARFDQLIETGTGPNGDVSPNTTFSIALFSANKGTTEPEPFFWEYHYTAPALRKTNYLSRNVTKDSIYRIGGLTEVFTVWSLLLMEGDQIFNDPVIKYLPELANTSQGQLDTISQAQWSDVTVGQLASHMSGIARDYCVNDLGFQGNIVKAGLPTYQDGQLPCCAEGSRCSSSEFTQHLATRVPVAPAGVTPSYSNMAFQLLGYIIEESAGMSFAQVVQQRILQPLGTNQTTVFAPRDSNMGMIPVNETVSGWSARTAGSEASTSMFSSIQDLAIVGKAILNSTLLPWGQTHRWLKPVSHTSNPANSLGAPWIIYSDGDYPKTSMIDVYSILSNEGSNEGLYSSYFGLVPDYGVGYVILSADTVSPADLNAHADYMEVVLESIIKSSLKQAVQNFGGAYAASNLNSSITIEYDELPGLFIENFISNGTDFREALARLNGVSNATDLSIRLYPTQLIQQNGSESRQAFRAVFQGKTKLADAGTATCVSWMTLDRFQFSGHGLDELVFTLNTEGKVLGVEIPALDIDNSQPGGFVMAGFLAYHEPGIVEILIIVSFFFLLSLAEWISTKIIRAGIIGQIAVGIIYGKPLANILEYPWQQTFLAIGYVGLILIIFEGGLQVRLDLLKQNFLLSVLAAATGVCFPIGLSYLLLYLGYGYGAVETFIIGAALSATSLGTTFSVISSAASAIDLSQTRVGSVLVSAAVIDDVVGLVLSSVIGDLGELSGPDASHVNLGWIIGRPIVASAAMAILTPIFTKWIFAPIFRRWIEHKFAKFDHVSNILLMVLVLSAFISIAAYAGTSVLFGAFLAGTFLTYLPSKHPDGPFVVMSREEGERNADKSPKFIHTFELYLLDTQKYLMEPLFFASIGFAIPFVELWTGERIWRGIVFTLLMAFAKFIVGLWIPLWKFLGPSKAHSSAVLESPTANNEGSGHGPASLAGLLLGSAMVARGEIGLLIIEVGYNETSYVSQDGFITAVWAILLNTIIGPVIVGNLVKYRGKKIGEGEWGLQKQREPLIPSPRAPQA
;
A
#
# COMPACT_ATOMS: atom_id res chain seq x y z
N MET A 1 38.24 -12.03 11.07
CA MET A 1 37.77 -12.55 12.37
C MET A 1 36.79 -11.56 12.95
N VAL A 2 35.85 -12.02 13.78
CA VAL A 2 34.70 -11.28 14.35
C VAL A 2 33.56 -11.04 13.35
N SER A 3 32.53 -11.87 13.47
CA SER A 3 31.11 -11.62 13.15
C SER A 3 30.40 -11.19 14.46
N PRO A 4 29.05 -11.21 14.60
CA PRO A 4 27.97 -10.66 13.76
C PRO A 4 27.05 -9.74 14.59
N LEU A 5 26.67 -8.51 14.18
CA LEU A 5 25.75 -7.70 15.03
C LEU A 5 24.92 -6.56 14.39
N ALA A 6 24.71 -6.48 13.07
CA ALA A 6 24.19 -5.23 12.46
C ALA A 6 22.95 -5.31 11.55
N GLN A 7 22.59 -6.45 10.96
CA GLN A 7 21.50 -6.52 9.96
C GLN A 7 20.54 -7.70 10.17
N TYR A 8 20.44 -8.13 11.42
CA TYR A 8 19.29 -8.84 11.89
C TYR A 8 18.42 -7.80 12.68
N ILE A 9 17.15 -7.66 12.25
CA ILE A 9 16.03 -6.69 12.39
C ILE A 9 16.14 -5.44 11.54
N SER A 10 15.12 -5.05 10.78
CA SER A 10 13.77 -5.64 10.54
C SER A 10 13.50 -5.58 9.03
N LEU A 11 12.60 -6.34 8.39
CA LEU A 11 11.15 -6.39 8.67
C LEU A 11 10.52 -7.53 7.82
N SER A 12 10.12 -8.62 8.46
CA SER A 12 8.80 -9.25 8.24
C SER A 12 7.73 -8.21 8.60
N LEU A 13 6.56 -7.99 7.96
CA LEU A 13 5.75 -8.59 6.86
C LEU A 13 4.85 -7.43 6.27
N LEU A 14 3.84 -7.54 5.38
CA LEU A 14 3.12 -8.68 4.76
C LEU A 14 3.04 -8.68 3.20
N PHE A 15 1.87 -8.46 2.57
CA PHE A 15 1.35 -9.41 1.55
C PHE A 15 0.25 -8.85 0.60
N SER A 16 -0.11 -9.52 -0.51
CA SER A 16 -1.17 -10.57 -0.58
C SER A 16 -1.24 -11.18 -2.00
N SER A 17 -1.61 -12.43 -2.27
CA SER A 17 -2.06 -13.55 -1.42
C SER A 17 -1.66 -14.91 -2.03
N THR A 18 -1.32 -15.88 -1.18
CA THR A 18 -1.53 -17.33 -1.41
C THR A 18 -3.03 -17.62 -1.24
N LEU A 19 -3.45 -18.71 -0.60
CA LEU A 19 -4.48 -18.47 0.42
C LEU A 19 -3.82 -17.55 1.44
N SER A 20 -4.18 -16.26 1.42
CA SER A 20 -3.83 -15.36 2.52
C SER A 20 -4.47 -15.96 3.74
N PHE A 21 -3.63 -16.52 4.62
CA PHE A 21 -4.14 -17.12 5.84
C PHE A 21 -4.90 -16.02 6.57
N THR A 22 -6.22 -16.18 6.56
CA THR A 22 -7.17 -15.25 7.14
C THR A 22 -7.39 -15.78 8.55
N PRO A 23 -6.76 -15.16 9.57
CA PRO A 23 -7.04 -15.55 10.93
C PRO A 23 -8.51 -15.26 11.21
N CYS A 24 -9.09 -16.09 12.07
CA CYS A 24 -10.37 -15.83 12.67
C CYS A 24 -10.04 -15.37 14.10
N PRO A 25 -9.85 -14.05 14.33
CA PRO A 25 -9.54 -13.52 15.64
C PRO A 25 -10.71 -13.72 16.60
N LEU A 26 -10.45 -13.61 17.89
CA LEU A 26 -11.52 -13.47 18.87
C LEU A 26 -12.11 -12.06 18.76
N LEU A 27 -13.43 -11.93 18.96
CA LEU A 27 -14.09 -10.63 19.04
C LEU A 27 -13.56 -9.86 20.27
N GLY A 28 -13.14 -8.61 20.06
CA GLY A 28 -12.47 -7.79 21.07
C GLY A 28 -11.09 -7.30 20.59
N PRO A 29 -10.29 -6.71 21.51
CA PRO A 29 -9.03 -6.08 21.14
C PRO A 29 -8.00 -7.09 20.65
N ALA A 30 -7.44 -6.81 19.46
CA ALA A 30 -6.34 -7.59 18.89
C ALA A 30 -5.03 -7.48 19.70
N TYR A 31 -4.88 -6.40 20.49
CA TYR A 31 -3.66 -6.06 21.21
C TYR A 31 -3.96 -5.72 22.69
N PRO A 32 -3.01 -5.96 23.61
CA PRO A 32 -3.18 -5.59 25.03
C PRO A 32 -3.31 -4.07 25.23
N PRO A 33 -3.81 -3.62 26.40
CA PRO A 33 -3.95 -2.20 26.73
C PRO A 33 -2.64 -1.41 26.57
N PHE A 34 -2.75 -0.20 26.03
CA PHE A 34 -1.64 0.66 25.64
C PHE A 34 -1.76 2.07 26.26
N VAL A 35 -0.68 2.85 26.19
CA VAL A 35 -0.62 4.23 26.70
C VAL A 35 -0.88 5.20 25.55
N LEU A 36 -1.91 6.05 25.64
CA LEU A 36 -2.19 7.03 24.59
C LEU A 36 -1.32 8.29 24.80
N ASN A 37 -0.54 8.64 23.78
CA ASN A 37 0.34 9.82 23.78
C ASN A 37 0.12 10.66 22.52
N THR A 38 -0.50 11.82 22.70
CA THR A 38 -0.75 12.79 21.62
C THR A 38 0.50 13.43 21.03
N ASN A 39 1.64 13.37 21.73
CA ASN A 39 2.93 13.87 21.25
C ASN A 39 3.71 12.83 20.42
N ASP A 40 3.22 11.58 20.29
CA ASP A 40 3.81 10.62 19.35
C ASP A 40 3.48 11.03 17.91
N THR A 41 4.42 10.87 16.98
CA THR A 41 4.29 11.35 15.60
C THR A 41 3.13 10.71 14.85
N ILE A 42 2.77 9.46 15.20
CA ILE A 42 1.66 8.71 14.60
C ILE A 42 0.32 9.39 14.89
N VAL A 43 0.04 9.66 16.18
CA VAL A 43 -1.24 10.24 16.63
C VAL A 43 -1.24 11.75 16.41
N GLY A 44 -0.16 12.45 16.76
CA GLY A 44 -0.03 13.89 16.60
C GLY A 44 -0.24 14.35 15.16
N SER A 45 0.43 13.73 14.18
CA SER A 45 0.23 14.08 12.77
C SER A 45 -1.11 13.62 12.20
N ALA A 46 -1.82 12.66 12.83
CA ALA A 46 -3.21 12.36 12.47
C ALA A 46 -4.15 13.47 12.95
N LEU A 47 -3.94 13.99 14.17
CA LEU A 47 -4.71 15.10 14.72
C LEU A 47 -4.47 16.42 13.97
N GLU A 48 -3.22 16.72 13.56
CA GLU A 48 -2.92 17.88 12.70
C GLU A 48 -3.64 17.80 11.36
N LYS A 49 -3.64 16.60 10.72
CA LYS A 49 -4.39 16.36 9.47
C LYS A 49 -5.90 16.47 9.67
N LEU A 50 -6.41 16.03 10.81
CA LEU A 50 -7.84 16.14 11.13
C LEU A 50 -8.28 17.60 11.24
N THR A 51 -7.52 18.43 11.96
CA THR A 51 -7.75 19.88 12.04
C THR A 51 -7.74 20.52 10.65
N ALA A 52 -6.71 20.25 9.85
CA ALA A 52 -6.59 20.80 8.50
C ALA A 52 -7.72 20.34 7.54
N ARG A 53 -8.26 19.12 7.71
CA ARG A 53 -9.42 18.63 6.96
C ARG A 53 -10.70 19.37 7.34
N PHE A 54 -10.95 19.62 8.62
CA PHE A 54 -12.11 20.41 9.04
C PHE A 54 -12.00 21.87 8.58
N ASP A 55 -10.82 22.49 8.67
CA ASP A 55 -10.58 23.84 8.14
C ASP A 55 -10.91 23.91 6.63
N GLN A 56 -10.43 22.93 5.84
CA GLN A 56 -10.74 22.83 4.42
C GLN A 56 -12.25 22.62 4.16
N LEU A 57 -12.89 21.73 4.91
CA LEU A 57 -14.31 21.40 4.77
C LEU A 57 -15.23 22.61 5.03
N ILE A 58 -14.83 23.47 5.96
CA ILE A 58 -15.50 24.75 6.25
C ILE A 58 -15.30 25.78 5.13
N GLU A 59 -14.11 25.83 4.52
CA GLU A 59 -13.83 26.73 3.40
C GLU A 59 -14.55 26.33 2.10
N THR A 60 -14.65 25.02 1.82
CA THR A 60 -15.25 24.48 0.59
C THR A 60 -16.75 24.21 0.68
N GLY A 61 -17.26 23.88 1.88
CA GLY A 61 -18.64 23.42 2.10
C GLY A 61 -18.94 22.02 1.56
N THR A 62 -17.95 21.31 1.02
CA THR A 62 -18.07 20.00 0.38
C THR A 62 -16.78 19.20 0.56
N GLY A 63 -16.91 17.88 0.77
CA GLY A 63 -15.78 16.98 0.98
C GLY A 63 -16.06 15.54 0.50
N PRO A 64 -15.03 14.68 0.48
CA PRO A 64 -15.15 13.29 0.00
C PRO A 64 -16.16 12.45 0.80
N ASN A 65 -16.40 12.80 2.07
CA ASN A 65 -17.31 12.09 2.98
C ASN A 65 -18.69 12.76 3.06
N GLY A 66 -18.98 13.75 2.19
CA GLY A 66 -20.25 14.48 2.15
C GLY A 66 -20.11 16.00 2.31
N ASP A 67 -21.24 16.69 2.16
CA ASP A 67 -21.33 18.15 2.24
C ASP A 67 -21.54 18.64 3.68
N VAL A 68 -21.00 19.82 4.00
CA VAL A 68 -21.23 20.48 5.30
C VAL A 68 -21.80 21.87 5.09
N SER A 69 -22.94 22.13 5.73
CA SER A 69 -23.63 23.42 5.66
C SER A 69 -22.78 24.52 6.32
N PRO A 70 -22.48 25.64 5.63
CA PRO A 70 -21.80 26.79 6.23
C PRO A 70 -22.66 27.54 7.26
N ASN A 71 -23.92 27.12 7.45
CA ASN A 71 -24.79 27.59 8.53
C ASN A 71 -24.73 26.71 9.79
N THR A 72 -24.14 25.50 9.71
CA THR A 72 -24.01 24.60 10.84
C THR A 72 -22.89 25.08 11.75
N THR A 73 -23.23 25.32 13.02
CA THR A 73 -22.25 25.52 14.10
C THR A 73 -22.03 24.19 14.80
N PHE A 74 -20.77 23.78 15.00
CA PHE A 74 -20.47 22.47 15.57
C PHE A 74 -19.25 22.49 16.49
N SER A 75 -19.19 21.49 17.37
CA SER A 75 -18.09 21.25 18.30
C SER A 75 -17.80 19.75 18.38
N ILE A 76 -16.52 19.37 18.36
CA ILE A 76 -16.06 17.99 18.35
C ILE A 76 -15.06 17.77 19.49
N ALA A 77 -15.13 16.63 20.17
CA ALA A 77 -14.12 16.16 21.12
C ALA A 77 -13.73 14.70 20.85
N LEU A 78 -12.45 14.38 21.01
CA LEU A 78 -11.91 13.02 21.06
C LEU A 78 -11.44 12.70 22.47
N PHE A 79 -11.93 11.62 23.07
CA PHE A 79 -11.63 11.26 24.46
C PHE A 79 -11.09 9.84 24.60
N SER A 80 -10.38 9.58 25.70
CA SER A 80 -9.82 8.26 26.01
C SER A 80 -9.85 7.95 27.49
N ALA A 81 -10.16 6.69 27.79
CA ALA A 81 -10.04 6.06 29.09
C ALA A 81 -8.63 5.51 29.37
N ASN A 82 -7.74 5.47 28.35
CA ASN A 82 -6.38 4.95 28.50
C ASN A 82 -5.51 5.89 29.34
N LYS A 83 -4.52 5.30 30.00
CA LYS A 83 -3.44 6.02 30.70
C LYS A 83 -2.56 6.76 29.71
N GLY A 84 -1.94 7.85 30.15
CA GLY A 84 -0.97 8.61 29.33
C GLY A 84 -1.18 10.13 29.41
N THR A 85 -0.81 10.85 28.35
CA THR A 85 -0.97 12.32 28.31
C THR A 85 -2.44 12.76 28.28
N THR A 86 -3.35 11.82 28.02
CA THR A 86 -4.79 11.99 27.86
C THR A 86 -5.60 11.66 29.13
N GLU A 87 -4.94 11.16 30.17
CA GLU A 87 -5.57 10.79 31.44
C GLU A 87 -6.12 12.01 32.23
N PRO A 88 -5.37 13.12 32.43
CA PRO A 88 -5.81 14.22 33.30
C PRO A 88 -6.89 15.13 32.71
N GLU A 89 -7.02 15.18 31.38
CA GLU A 89 -8.01 16.01 30.68
C GLU A 89 -9.25 15.18 30.27
N PRO A 90 -10.44 15.79 30.13
CA PRO A 90 -11.65 15.07 29.72
C PRO A 90 -11.55 14.55 28.27
N PHE A 91 -10.83 15.26 27.41
CA PHE A 91 -10.57 14.91 26.01
C PHE A 91 -9.11 15.24 25.66
N PHE A 92 -8.60 14.70 24.56
CA PHE A 92 -7.21 14.89 24.11
C PHE A 92 -7.08 15.69 22.81
N TRP A 93 -8.21 15.96 22.14
CA TRP A 93 -8.32 16.86 20.99
C TRP A 93 -9.74 17.44 20.96
N GLU A 94 -9.86 18.70 20.57
CA GLU A 94 -11.13 19.41 20.40
C GLU A 94 -11.09 20.27 19.13
N TYR A 95 -12.27 20.50 18.53
CA TYR A 95 -12.43 21.40 17.39
C TYR A 95 -13.76 22.14 17.47
N HIS A 96 -13.77 23.43 17.12
CA HIS A 96 -14.91 24.32 17.29
C HIS A 96 -15.12 25.21 16.06
N TYR A 97 -16.30 25.12 15.45
CA TYR A 97 -16.70 26.00 14.36
C TYR A 97 -17.97 26.77 14.71
N THR A 98 -17.94 28.10 14.57
CA THR A 98 -19.10 28.97 14.75
C THR A 98 -19.53 29.58 13.43
N ALA A 99 -20.71 29.19 12.94
CA ALA A 99 -21.24 29.66 11.66
C ALA A 99 -21.48 31.20 11.67
N PRO A 100 -21.26 31.90 10.54
CA PRO A 100 -21.51 33.33 10.43
C PRO A 100 -22.97 33.75 10.67
N ALA A 101 -23.93 32.83 10.49
CA ALA A 101 -25.34 33.06 10.77
C ALA A 101 -25.60 33.26 12.27
N LEU A 102 -25.01 32.42 13.14
CA LEU A 102 -25.17 32.51 14.60
C LEU A 102 -24.69 33.85 15.16
N ARG A 103 -23.54 34.34 14.66
CA ARG A 103 -22.91 35.61 15.10
C ARG A 103 -23.80 36.85 14.92
N LYS A 104 -24.91 36.73 14.17
CA LYS A 104 -25.91 37.79 13.92
C LYS A 104 -27.11 37.72 14.85
N THR A 105 -27.25 36.67 15.66
CA THR A 105 -28.34 36.53 16.63
C THR A 105 -28.11 37.43 17.86
N ASN A 106 -29.18 37.71 18.61
CA ASN A 106 -29.13 38.57 19.81
C ASN A 106 -28.72 37.82 21.09
N TYR A 107 -28.36 36.54 21.00
CA TYR A 107 -27.93 35.73 22.15
C TYR A 107 -26.45 36.00 22.50
N LEU A 108 -26.08 35.79 23.77
CA LEU A 108 -24.79 36.24 24.32
C LEU A 108 -23.59 35.37 23.91
N SER A 109 -23.79 34.07 23.67
CA SER A 109 -22.72 33.18 23.19
C SER A 109 -22.44 33.38 21.70
N ARG A 110 -21.44 34.21 21.38
CA ARG A 110 -21.06 34.56 20.00
C ARG A 110 -20.04 33.61 19.35
N ASN A 111 -19.36 32.80 20.16
CA ASN A 111 -18.40 31.78 19.74
C ASN A 111 -18.68 30.53 20.59
N VAL A 112 -18.67 29.35 19.97
CA VAL A 112 -18.76 28.09 20.72
C VAL A 112 -17.43 27.72 21.36
N THR A 113 -17.54 26.98 22.47
CA THR A 113 -16.45 26.49 23.32
C THR A 113 -16.79 25.10 23.82
N LYS A 114 -15.83 24.42 24.46
CA LYS A 114 -16.04 23.12 25.13
C LYS A 114 -17.16 23.09 26.16
N ASP A 115 -17.50 24.25 26.72
CA ASP A 115 -18.53 24.47 27.75
C ASP A 115 -19.90 24.86 27.14
N SER A 116 -20.02 24.93 25.81
CA SER A 116 -21.27 25.29 25.14
C SER A 116 -22.27 24.15 25.18
N ILE A 117 -23.51 24.45 25.60
CA ILE A 117 -24.57 23.47 25.83
C ILE A 117 -25.45 23.37 24.58
N TYR A 118 -25.59 22.15 24.06
CA TYR A 118 -26.46 21.79 22.95
C TYR A 118 -27.60 20.90 23.45
N ARG A 119 -28.74 20.85 22.75
CA ARG A 119 -29.71 19.77 22.92
C ARG A 119 -29.13 18.51 22.27
N ILE A 120 -29.17 17.37 22.97
CA ILE A 120 -28.54 16.12 22.51
C ILE A 120 -29.54 15.08 21.99
N GLY A 121 -30.84 15.35 22.10
CA GLY A 121 -31.91 14.55 21.50
C GLY A 121 -31.87 13.08 21.89
N GLY A 122 -31.96 12.19 20.91
CA GLY A 122 -31.92 10.72 21.07
C GLY A 122 -30.70 10.16 21.82
N LEU A 123 -29.62 10.93 22.00
CA LEU A 123 -28.52 10.53 22.90
C LEU A 123 -28.98 10.37 24.38
N THR A 124 -30.14 10.94 24.73
CA THR A 124 -30.84 10.69 26.00
C THR A 124 -31.07 9.19 26.26
N GLU A 125 -31.33 8.40 25.21
CA GLU A 125 -31.63 6.96 25.32
C GLU A 125 -30.51 6.18 26.04
N VAL A 126 -29.26 6.59 25.86
CA VAL A 126 -28.09 5.99 26.55
C VAL A 126 -28.20 6.19 28.07
N PHE A 127 -28.57 7.39 28.51
CA PHE A 127 -28.76 7.71 29.94
C PHE A 127 -29.97 6.97 30.52
N THR A 128 -31.00 6.70 29.70
CA THR A 128 -32.17 5.91 30.10
C THR A 128 -31.79 4.46 30.37
N VAL A 129 -31.12 3.79 29.43
CA VAL A 129 -30.67 2.39 29.65
C VAL A 129 -29.63 2.32 30.77
N TRP A 130 -28.72 3.31 30.86
CA TRP A 130 -27.74 3.36 31.95
C TRP A 130 -28.40 3.52 33.33
N SER A 131 -29.43 4.36 33.44
CA SER A 131 -30.20 4.53 34.68
C SER A 131 -30.92 3.24 35.09
N LEU A 132 -31.53 2.54 34.13
CA LEU A 132 -32.17 1.25 34.35
C LEU A 132 -31.16 0.21 34.87
N LEU A 133 -30.01 0.10 34.21
CA LEU A 133 -28.92 -0.83 34.58
C LEU A 133 -28.33 -0.54 35.96
N LEU A 134 -28.23 0.74 36.35
CA LEU A 134 -27.75 1.18 37.67
C LEU A 134 -28.73 0.88 38.81
N MET A 135 -30.02 0.75 38.51
CA MET A 135 -31.06 0.47 39.49
C MET A 135 -31.34 -1.03 39.65
N GLU A 136 -31.61 -1.71 38.54
CA GLU A 136 -32.23 -3.05 38.51
C GLU A 136 -31.26 -4.16 38.04
N GLY A 137 -30.05 -3.79 37.62
CA GLY A 137 -29.15 -4.72 36.93
C GLY A 137 -29.56 -4.94 35.47
N ASP A 138 -28.92 -5.90 34.80
CA ASP A 138 -29.24 -6.30 33.42
C ASP A 138 -30.25 -7.45 33.31
N GLN A 139 -30.63 -8.08 34.44
CA GLN A 139 -31.63 -9.15 34.46
C GLN A 139 -33.00 -8.67 33.96
N ILE A 140 -33.34 -7.41 34.26
CA ILE A 140 -34.60 -6.75 33.87
C ILE A 140 -34.87 -6.79 32.36
N PHE A 141 -33.84 -6.90 31.51
CA PHE A 141 -34.04 -6.99 30.06
C PHE A 141 -34.87 -8.21 29.62
N ASN A 142 -34.93 -9.26 30.45
CA ASN A 142 -35.73 -10.46 30.19
C ASN A 142 -37.13 -10.39 30.81
N ASP A 143 -37.42 -9.40 31.65
CA ASP A 143 -38.74 -9.25 32.26
C ASP A 143 -39.76 -8.75 31.22
N PRO A 144 -40.99 -9.28 31.22
CA PRO A 144 -42.07 -8.74 30.39
C PRO A 144 -42.48 -7.37 30.92
N VAL A 145 -42.74 -6.42 30.03
CA VAL A 145 -43.08 -5.02 30.37
C VAL A 145 -44.29 -4.93 31.31
N ILE A 146 -45.27 -5.83 31.15
CA ILE A 146 -46.47 -5.92 32.00
C ILE A 146 -46.18 -6.22 33.48
N LYS A 147 -44.96 -6.65 33.85
CA LYS A 147 -44.52 -6.80 35.25
C LYS A 147 -44.46 -5.45 35.97
N TYR A 148 -44.05 -4.41 35.24
CA TYR A 148 -43.86 -3.05 35.75
C TYR A 148 -45.03 -2.13 35.37
N LEU A 149 -45.61 -2.34 34.17
CA LEU A 149 -46.73 -1.56 33.64
C LEU A 149 -47.94 -2.49 33.38
N PRO A 150 -48.62 -2.98 34.43
CA PRO A 150 -49.70 -3.98 34.31
C PRO A 150 -50.93 -3.46 33.54
N GLU A 151 -51.04 -2.15 33.37
CA GLU A 151 -52.09 -1.48 32.60
C GLU A 151 -52.12 -1.93 31.13
N LEU A 152 -50.95 -2.27 30.56
CA LEU A 152 -50.80 -2.79 29.19
C LEU A 152 -51.44 -4.16 28.98
N ALA A 153 -51.66 -4.95 30.05
CA ALA A 153 -52.32 -6.25 29.96
C ALA A 153 -53.86 -6.15 29.89
N ASN A 154 -54.44 -4.99 30.26
CA ASN A 154 -55.85 -4.86 30.61
C ASN A 154 -56.80 -4.71 29.39
N THR A 155 -56.25 -4.58 28.17
CA THR A 155 -56.99 -4.50 26.90
C THR A 155 -57.44 -5.86 26.35
N SER A 156 -56.97 -6.98 26.90
CA SER A 156 -57.11 -8.34 26.37
C SER A 156 -58.47 -9.03 26.62
N GLN A 157 -59.59 -8.31 26.80
CA GLN A 157 -60.89 -8.93 27.13
C GLN A 157 -61.67 -9.50 25.92
N GLY A 158 -60.98 -9.83 24.84
CA GLY A 158 -61.57 -10.40 23.62
C GLY A 158 -60.61 -11.37 22.91
N GLN A 159 -61.05 -11.91 21.78
CA GLN A 159 -60.19 -12.70 20.91
C GLN A 159 -59.14 -11.76 20.29
N LEU A 160 -57.90 -11.84 20.79
CA LEU A 160 -56.83 -10.90 20.46
C LEU A 160 -56.51 -10.94 18.95
N ASP A 161 -56.73 -9.83 18.26
CA ASP A 161 -56.30 -9.65 16.88
C ASP A 161 -54.85 -9.16 16.87
N THR A 162 -53.94 -10.08 16.54
CA THR A 162 -52.49 -9.85 16.51
C THR A 162 -52.05 -8.87 15.42
N ILE A 163 -52.95 -8.46 14.51
CA ILE A 163 -52.68 -7.42 13.52
C ILE A 163 -52.95 -6.03 14.11
N SER A 164 -54.04 -5.85 14.88
CA SER A 164 -54.44 -4.54 15.40
C SER A 164 -53.95 -4.24 16.83
N GLN A 165 -53.48 -5.24 17.57
CA GLN A 165 -53.01 -5.08 18.96
C GLN A 165 -51.67 -5.77 19.21
N ALA A 166 -50.78 -5.09 19.96
CA ALA A 166 -49.51 -5.67 20.39
C ALA A 166 -49.69 -6.72 21.50
N GLN A 167 -48.92 -7.80 21.45
CA GLN A 167 -48.92 -8.85 22.48
C GLN A 167 -48.00 -8.45 23.65
N TRP A 168 -48.49 -7.61 24.56
CA TRP A 168 -47.68 -7.04 25.67
C TRP A 168 -47.14 -8.06 26.68
N SER A 169 -47.63 -9.30 26.68
CA SER A 169 -47.03 -10.42 27.41
C SER A 169 -45.64 -10.80 26.90
N ASP A 170 -45.38 -10.55 25.62
CA ASP A 170 -44.22 -11.04 24.86
C ASP A 170 -43.18 -9.91 24.66
N VAL A 171 -43.56 -8.66 24.94
CA VAL A 171 -42.68 -7.48 24.92
C VAL A 171 -41.87 -7.41 26.21
N THR A 172 -40.54 -7.52 26.13
CA THR A 172 -39.64 -7.38 27.28
C THR A 172 -39.08 -5.97 27.44
N VAL A 173 -38.61 -5.63 28.64
CA VAL A 173 -37.93 -4.34 28.89
C VAL A 173 -36.67 -4.20 28.03
N GLY A 174 -35.96 -5.31 27.75
CA GLY A 174 -34.79 -5.33 26.87
C GLY A 174 -35.16 -4.99 25.42
N GLN A 175 -36.28 -5.51 24.92
CA GLN A 175 -36.77 -5.19 23.58
C GLN A 175 -37.22 -3.73 23.44
N LEU A 176 -37.73 -3.10 24.51
CA LEU A 176 -37.93 -1.65 24.52
C LEU A 176 -36.57 -0.93 24.42
N ALA A 177 -35.61 -1.30 25.27
CA ALA A 177 -34.29 -0.67 25.37
C ALA A 177 -33.43 -0.83 24.11
N SER A 178 -33.76 -1.77 23.24
CA SER A 178 -33.02 -2.08 22.01
C SER A 178 -33.81 -1.83 20.72
N HIS A 179 -34.91 -1.07 20.76
CA HIS A 179 -35.77 -0.83 19.58
C HIS A 179 -36.27 -2.10 18.86
N MET A 180 -36.38 -3.23 19.59
CA MET A 180 -36.84 -4.54 19.08
C MET A 180 -38.27 -4.89 19.51
N SER A 181 -38.97 -4.00 20.21
CA SER A 181 -40.32 -4.22 20.73
C SER A 181 -41.41 -4.24 19.64
N GLY A 182 -41.11 -3.75 18.43
CA GLY A 182 -42.05 -3.71 17.31
C GLY A 182 -43.18 -2.69 17.47
N ILE A 183 -43.14 -1.83 18.50
CA ILE A 183 -44.14 -0.77 18.71
C ILE A 183 -43.85 0.45 17.83
N ALA A 184 -44.87 1.30 17.61
CA ALA A 184 -44.73 2.44 16.70
C ALA A 184 -43.69 3.49 17.18
N ARG A 185 -43.19 4.28 16.24
CA ARG A 185 -42.10 5.25 16.46
C ARG A 185 -42.46 6.31 17.51
N ASP A 186 -43.54 7.03 17.21
CA ASP A 186 -44.03 8.20 17.96
C ASP A 186 -45.55 8.07 18.17
N TYR A 187 -46.08 8.69 19.22
CA TYR A 187 -47.53 8.68 19.51
C TYR A 187 -48.29 9.76 18.70
N CYS A 188 -47.76 10.99 18.71
CA CYS A 188 -48.35 12.19 18.08
C CYS A 188 -47.45 12.86 17.05
N VAL A 189 -46.13 12.68 17.20
CA VAL A 189 -45.14 13.53 16.53
C VAL A 189 -45.16 13.19 15.04
N ASN A 190 -45.31 14.21 14.21
CA ASN A 190 -45.51 14.10 12.75
C ASN A 190 -46.81 13.40 12.29
N ASP A 191 -47.84 13.23 13.14
CA ASP A 191 -49.16 12.79 12.65
C ASP A 191 -49.77 13.88 11.75
N LEU A 192 -49.96 13.54 10.47
CA LEU A 192 -50.44 14.44 9.43
C LEU A 192 -51.89 14.90 9.68
N GLY A 193 -52.67 14.19 10.49
CA GLY A 193 -54.03 14.58 10.90
C GLY A 193 -54.10 15.96 11.56
N PHE A 194 -53.05 16.36 12.28
CA PHE A 194 -52.92 17.68 12.90
C PHE A 194 -52.27 18.73 11.98
N GLN A 195 -51.86 18.35 10.76
CA GLN A 195 -51.24 19.26 9.79
C GLN A 195 -52.26 19.84 8.80
N GLY A 196 -52.06 21.12 8.44
CA GLY A 196 -53.02 21.85 7.61
C GLY A 196 -53.16 21.31 6.18
N ASN A 197 -54.41 21.08 5.75
CA ASN A 197 -54.81 20.83 4.35
C ASN A 197 -54.52 19.42 3.78
N ILE A 198 -54.37 18.40 4.62
CA ILE A 198 -54.15 17.00 4.19
C ILE A 198 -55.18 16.42 3.21
N VAL A 199 -56.41 16.93 3.18
CA VAL A 199 -57.45 16.50 2.23
C VAL A 199 -57.02 16.72 0.77
N LYS A 200 -56.16 17.74 0.51
CA LYS A 200 -55.57 17.96 -0.82
C LYS A 200 -54.51 16.93 -1.21
N ALA A 201 -53.92 16.22 -0.24
CA ALA A 201 -53.02 15.10 -0.47
C ALA A 201 -53.76 13.76 -0.64
N GLY A 202 -55.10 13.77 -0.65
CA GLY A 202 -55.94 12.56 -0.79
C GLY A 202 -56.14 11.79 0.52
N LEU A 203 -55.65 12.30 1.65
CA LEU A 203 -55.90 11.71 2.97
C LEU A 203 -57.33 12.03 3.45
N PRO A 204 -57.97 11.14 4.22
CA PRO A 204 -59.29 11.38 4.79
C PRO A 204 -59.26 12.57 5.77
N THR A 205 -60.41 13.21 5.99
CA THR A 205 -60.56 14.20 7.06
C THR A 205 -60.31 13.56 8.41
N TYR A 206 -59.39 14.12 9.19
CA TYR A 206 -59.15 13.76 10.58
C TYR A 206 -60.46 13.81 11.39
N GLN A 207 -60.68 12.81 12.25
CA GLN A 207 -61.80 12.80 13.19
C GLN A 207 -61.28 13.16 14.58
N ASP A 208 -61.75 14.30 15.11
CA ASP A 208 -61.38 14.76 16.43
C ASP A 208 -61.65 13.69 17.51
N GLY A 209 -60.64 13.42 18.34
CA GLY A 209 -60.77 12.58 19.53
C GLY A 209 -60.11 11.19 19.47
N GLN A 210 -59.45 10.78 18.38
CA GLN A 210 -58.77 9.47 18.32
C GLN A 210 -57.42 9.42 19.07
N LEU A 211 -56.81 10.57 19.37
CA LEU A 211 -55.47 10.69 19.96
C LEU A 211 -55.46 11.77 21.07
N PRO A 212 -55.97 11.48 22.29
CA PRO A 212 -56.23 12.51 23.30
C PRO A 212 -54.97 13.11 23.93
N CYS A 213 -53.82 12.43 23.89
CA CYS A 213 -52.56 12.93 24.42
C CYS A 213 -51.75 13.79 23.43
N CYS A 214 -52.37 14.23 22.33
CA CYS A 214 -51.75 14.99 21.24
C CYS A 214 -52.23 16.44 21.08
N ALA A 215 -53.07 16.94 21.99
CA ALA A 215 -53.59 18.32 21.92
C ALA A 215 -52.57 19.35 22.44
N GLU A 216 -52.65 20.59 21.95
CA GLU A 216 -51.75 21.67 22.38
C GLU A 216 -51.76 21.84 23.91
N GLY A 217 -50.63 21.52 24.55
CA GLY A 217 -50.43 21.67 25.99
C GLY A 217 -50.91 20.51 26.88
N SER A 218 -51.35 19.37 26.34
CA SER A 218 -51.83 18.25 27.15
C SER A 218 -50.70 17.50 27.87
N ARG A 219 -50.64 17.63 29.21
CA ARG A 219 -49.90 16.72 30.09
C ARG A 219 -50.69 15.42 30.24
N CYS A 220 -50.50 14.49 29.30
CA CYS A 220 -50.96 13.11 29.46
C CYS A 220 -50.29 12.48 30.68
N SER A 221 -51.05 11.80 31.55
CA SER A 221 -50.46 10.98 32.61
C SER A 221 -49.85 9.70 32.04
N SER A 222 -48.90 9.09 32.77
CA SER A 222 -48.28 7.82 32.38
C SER A 222 -49.33 6.72 32.17
N SER A 223 -50.35 6.65 33.03
CA SER A 223 -51.46 5.70 32.93
C SER A 223 -52.33 5.93 31.69
N GLU A 224 -52.70 7.18 31.39
CA GLU A 224 -53.48 7.50 30.17
C GLU A 224 -52.68 7.16 28.90
N PHE A 225 -51.40 7.53 28.85
CA PHE A 225 -50.52 7.20 27.73
C PHE A 225 -50.43 5.69 27.52
N THR A 226 -50.18 4.96 28.60
CA THR A 226 -50.02 3.50 28.60
C THR A 226 -51.30 2.80 28.16
N GLN A 227 -52.48 3.24 28.63
CA GLN A 227 -53.77 2.71 28.18
C GLN A 227 -54.04 2.96 26.69
N HIS A 228 -53.68 4.14 26.16
CA HIS A 228 -53.84 4.41 24.73
C HIS A 228 -52.85 3.63 23.87
N LEU A 229 -51.59 3.54 24.29
CA LEU A 229 -50.57 2.74 23.62
C LEU A 229 -50.94 1.24 23.61
N ALA A 230 -51.60 0.74 24.65
CA ALA A 230 -52.11 -0.63 24.71
C ALA A 230 -53.10 -0.99 23.57
N THR A 231 -53.73 0.02 22.97
CA THR A 231 -54.66 -0.13 21.83
C THR A 231 -54.05 0.19 20.47
N ARG A 232 -52.75 0.55 20.42
CA ARG A 232 -52.09 0.95 19.17
C ARG A 232 -51.63 -0.28 18.37
N VAL A 233 -51.80 -0.18 17.06
CA VAL A 233 -51.32 -1.16 16.08
C VAL A 233 -49.79 -1.27 16.17
N PRO A 234 -49.22 -2.48 16.33
CA PRO A 234 -47.77 -2.69 16.27
C PRO A 234 -47.24 -2.53 14.84
N VAL A 235 -45.98 -2.13 14.71
CA VAL A 235 -45.25 -2.11 13.42
C VAL A 235 -44.83 -3.53 13.02
N ALA A 236 -44.41 -4.32 14.00
CA ALA A 236 -44.05 -5.73 13.86
C ALA A 236 -44.30 -6.47 15.19
N PRO A 237 -44.35 -7.81 15.20
CA PRO A 237 -44.28 -8.57 16.44
C PRO A 237 -42.93 -8.34 17.15
N ALA A 238 -42.94 -8.39 18.47
CA ALA A 238 -41.74 -8.18 19.28
C ALA A 238 -40.63 -9.18 18.93
N GLY A 239 -39.39 -8.69 18.82
CA GLY A 239 -38.21 -9.49 18.46
C GLY A 239 -38.05 -9.80 16.97
N VAL A 240 -38.98 -9.42 16.09
CA VAL A 240 -38.92 -9.80 14.65
C VAL A 240 -37.99 -8.91 13.82
N THR A 241 -38.02 -7.59 14.04
CA THR A 241 -37.20 -6.63 13.30
C THR A 241 -36.97 -5.38 14.14
N PRO A 242 -35.81 -4.71 14.00
CA PRO A 242 -35.62 -3.36 14.51
C PRO A 242 -36.69 -2.37 14.04
N SER A 243 -37.18 -1.53 14.94
CA SER A 243 -38.04 -0.38 14.66
C SER A 243 -37.79 0.71 15.70
N TYR A 244 -37.10 1.79 15.33
CA TYR A 244 -36.81 2.92 16.23
C TYR A 244 -38.11 3.47 16.84
N SER A 245 -38.13 3.61 18.18
CA SER A 245 -39.31 4.04 18.93
C SER A 245 -38.94 4.91 20.13
N ASN A 246 -39.22 6.21 19.99
CA ASN A 246 -39.21 7.13 21.14
C ASN A 246 -40.22 6.66 22.21
N MET A 247 -41.38 6.13 21.79
CA MET A 247 -42.40 5.59 22.72
C MET A 247 -41.88 4.45 23.61
N ALA A 248 -41.00 3.60 23.09
CA ALA A 248 -40.37 2.55 23.89
C ALA A 248 -39.55 3.15 25.04
N PHE A 249 -38.84 4.24 24.77
CA PHE A 249 -38.08 4.98 25.77
C PHE A 249 -38.94 5.76 26.75
N GLN A 250 -40.13 6.21 26.38
CA GLN A 250 -41.11 6.77 27.32
C GLN A 250 -41.58 5.70 28.33
N LEU A 251 -41.88 4.48 27.86
CA LEU A 251 -42.22 3.36 28.74
C LEU A 251 -41.06 2.98 29.68
N LEU A 252 -39.81 2.97 29.18
CA LEU A 252 -38.64 2.78 30.04
C LEU A 252 -38.50 3.87 31.10
N GLY A 253 -38.80 5.13 30.74
CA GLY A 253 -38.92 6.24 31.68
C GLY A 253 -39.89 5.92 32.82
N TYR A 254 -41.10 5.47 32.51
CA TYR A 254 -42.10 5.11 33.53
C TYR A 254 -41.69 3.88 34.37
N ILE A 255 -41.01 2.89 33.80
CA ILE A 255 -40.46 1.74 34.54
C ILE A 255 -39.38 2.21 35.53
N ILE A 256 -38.52 3.14 35.12
CA ILE A 256 -37.50 3.77 35.98
C ILE A 256 -38.18 4.58 37.09
N GLU A 257 -39.23 5.36 36.79
CA GLU A 257 -39.93 6.17 37.80
C GLU A 257 -40.65 5.31 38.85
N GLU A 258 -41.34 4.25 38.41
CA GLU A 258 -42.03 3.31 39.30
C GLU A 258 -41.04 2.56 40.20
N SER A 259 -39.93 2.04 39.64
CA SER A 259 -38.95 1.29 40.45
C SER A 259 -38.08 2.19 41.35
N ALA A 260 -37.83 3.45 40.96
CA ALA A 260 -37.09 4.40 41.79
C ALA A 260 -37.95 5.07 42.89
N GLY A 261 -39.25 5.23 42.65
CA GLY A 261 -40.10 6.13 43.44
C GLY A 261 -39.70 7.62 43.32
N MET A 262 -39.01 7.99 42.24
CA MET A 262 -38.47 9.32 41.96
C MET A 262 -38.65 9.63 40.46
N SER A 263 -38.71 10.90 40.06
CA SER A 263 -38.84 11.20 38.63
C SER A 263 -37.56 10.86 37.85
N PHE A 264 -37.68 10.59 36.55
CA PHE A 264 -36.58 10.19 35.68
C PHE A 264 -35.41 11.19 35.75
N ALA A 265 -35.75 12.49 35.74
CA ALA A 265 -34.78 13.57 35.88
C ALA A 265 -34.03 13.55 37.23
N GLN A 266 -34.66 13.11 38.32
CA GLN A 266 -34.00 12.93 39.62
C GLN A 266 -33.09 11.69 39.63
N VAL A 267 -33.50 10.60 38.97
CA VAL A 267 -32.69 9.38 38.83
C VAL A 267 -31.40 9.70 38.07
N VAL A 268 -31.50 10.24 36.85
CA VAL A 268 -30.32 10.61 36.03
C VAL A 268 -29.40 11.56 36.80
N GLN A 269 -29.95 12.59 37.45
CA GLN A 269 -29.18 13.56 38.22
C GLN A 269 -28.41 12.93 39.38
N GLN A 270 -29.04 12.05 40.17
CA GLN A 270 -28.44 11.47 41.38
C GLN A 270 -27.57 10.24 41.12
N ARG A 271 -27.88 9.45 40.09
CA ARG A 271 -27.22 8.16 39.81
C ARG A 271 -26.12 8.26 38.76
N ILE A 272 -26.18 9.25 37.86
CA ILE A 272 -25.18 9.45 36.80
C ILE A 272 -24.47 10.80 36.96
N LEU A 273 -25.21 11.91 36.87
CA LEU A 273 -24.59 13.23 36.68
C LEU A 273 -23.81 13.73 37.92
N GLN A 274 -24.40 13.60 39.12
CA GLN A 274 -23.72 13.98 40.37
C GLN A 274 -22.48 13.11 40.66
N PRO A 275 -22.53 11.77 40.57
CA PRO A 275 -21.35 10.92 40.72
C PRO A 275 -20.20 11.22 39.75
N LEU A 276 -20.49 11.66 38.53
CA LEU A 276 -19.47 11.99 37.51
C LEU A 276 -19.02 13.46 37.54
N GLY A 277 -19.69 14.33 38.29
CA GLY A 277 -19.36 15.75 38.38
C GLY A 277 -19.66 16.57 37.12
N THR A 278 -20.51 16.06 36.22
CA THR A 278 -20.98 16.76 35.01
C THR A 278 -21.95 17.88 35.40
N ASN A 279 -21.57 19.13 35.16
CA ASN A 279 -22.28 20.32 35.66
C ASN A 279 -23.14 21.03 34.59
N GLN A 280 -22.95 20.68 33.32
CA GLN A 280 -23.60 21.29 32.15
C GLN A 280 -24.61 20.33 31.51
N THR A 281 -24.49 19.02 31.73
CA THR A 281 -25.53 18.05 31.36
C THR A 281 -26.79 18.23 32.19
N THR A 282 -27.96 18.33 31.56
CA THR A 282 -29.28 18.42 32.23
C THR A 282 -30.38 17.73 31.43
N VAL A 283 -31.41 17.21 32.12
CA VAL A 283 -32.58 16.53 31.48
C VAL A 283 -33.55 17.50 30.81
N PHE A 284 -33.42 18.80 31.08
CA PHE A 284 -34.16 19.85 30.39
C PHE A 284 -33.23 21.05 30.16
N ALA A 285 -33.62 21.95 29.26
CA ALA A 285 -32.89 23.18 29.00
C ALA A 285 -32.55 23.93 30.31
N PRO A 286 -31.30 24.41 30.47
CA PRO A 286 -30.88 25.14 31.65
C PRO A 286 -31.67 26.44 31.82
N ARG A 287 -31.86 26.88 33.07
CA ARG A 287 -32.57 28.14 33.37
C ARG A 287 -31.81 29.38 32.91
N ASP A 288 -30.49 29.27 32.78
CA ASP A 288 -29.65 30.29 32.18
C ASP A 288 -29.21 29.82 30.78
N SER A 289 -29.80 30.42 29.75
CA SER A 289 -29.47 30.18 28.34
C SER A 289 -28.13 30.83 27.91
N ASN A 290 -27.36 31.49 28.80
CA ASN A 290 -26.09 32.16 28.46
C ASN A 290 -25.04 31.25 27.82
N MET A 291 -24.94 29.98 28.27
CA MET A 291 -24.07 28.96 27.67
C MET A 291 -24.80 28.10 26.61
N GLY A 292 -26.07 28.38 26.36
CA GLY A 292 -26.90 27.64 25.42
C GLY A 292 -26.61 28.03 23.98
N MET A 293 -26.35 27.03 23.15
CA MET A 293 -26.18 27.20 21.71
C MET A 293 -27.56 27.29 21.05
N ILE A 294 -28.11 28.50 20.89
CA ILE A 294 -29.45 28.71 20.30
C ILE A 294 -29.30 29.30 18.88
N PRO A 295 -29.55 28.53 17.80
CA PRO A 295 -29.23 28.98 16.44
C PRO A 295 -30.14 30.09 15.89
N VAL A 296 -31.39 30.19 16.38
CA VAL A 296 -32.39 31.16 15.89
C VAL A 296 -33.17 31.83 17.02
N ASN A 297 -34.00 31.07 17.73
CA ASN A 297 -34.72 31.44 18.96
C ASN A 297 -35.17 30.17 19.68
N GLU A 298 -35.55 30.28 20.95
CA GLU A 298 -35.81 29.10 21.80
C GLU A 298 -36.96 28.20 21.28
N THR A 299 -38.00 28.78 20.68
CA THR A 299 -39.16 28.05 20.18
C THR A 299 -38.86 27.32 18.86
N VAL A 300 -38.32 28.03 17.86
CA VAL A 300 -38.06 27.47 16.51
C VAL A 300 -36.88 26.51 16.50
N SER A 301 -35.89 26.69 17.39
CA SER A 301 -34.79 25.73 17.51
C SER A 301 -35.19 24.43 18.23
N GLY A 302 -36.32 24.40 18.94
CA GLY A 302 -36.68 23.32 19.84
C GLY A 302 -35.90 23.31 21.16
N TRP A 303 -35.27 24.44 21.56
CA TRP A 303 -34.56 24.58 22.84
C TRP A 303 -35.49 24.50 24.04
N SER A 304 -36.65 25.17 23.98
CA SER A 304 -37.66 25.14 25.05
C SER A 304 -38.75 24.08 24.86
N ALA A 305 -38.63 23.24 23.82
CA ALA A 305 -39.58 22.17 23.54
C ALA A 305 -39.60 21.14 24.68
N ARG A 306 -40.80 20.74 25.09
CA ARG A 306 -41.04 19.71 26.10
C ARG A 306 -42.31 18.94 25.75
N THR A 307 -42.17 17.65 25.50
CA THR A 307 -43.29 16.73 25.28
C THR A 307 -43.39 15.83 26.51
N ALA A 308 -44.59 15.64 27.06
CA ALA A 308 -44.77 14.75 28.22
C ALA A 308 -44.35 13.31 27.84
N GLY A 309 -43.51 12.68 28.67
CA GLY A 309 -42.94 11.34 28.41
C GLY A 309 -41.61 11.38 27.64
N SER A 310 -41.27 12.47 26.95
CA SER A 310 -40.02 12.57 26.18
C SER A 310 -38.76 12.76 27.05
N GLU A 311 -38.91 12.88 28.37
CA GLU A 311 -37.84 13.00 29.35
C GLU A 311 -36.76 11.92 29.18
N ALA A 312 -37.20 10.69 28.87
CA ALA A 312 -36.35 9.51 28.72
C ALA A 312 -35.98 9.16 27.26
N SER A 313 -36.44 9.92 26.27
CA SER A 313 -36.16 9.68 24.85
C SER A 313 -35.31 10.77 24.18
N THR A 314 -35.65 12.05 24.36
CA THR A 314 -35.19 13.13 23.46
C THR A 314 -34.96 14.50 24.14
N SER A 315 -35.00 14.54 25.48
CA SER A 315 -35.04 15.81 26.23
C SER A 315 -33.70 16.34 26.74
N MET A 316 -32.62 15.55 26.76
CA MET A 316 -31.38 15.97 27.41
C MET A 316 -30.60 17.06 26.65
N PHE A 317 -29.79 17.78 27.42
CA PHE A 317 -28.85 18.81 26.99
C PHE A 317 -27.46 18.51 27.57
N SER A 318 -26.39 18.82 26.85
CA SER A 318 -25.02 18.63 27.33
C SER A 318 -24.00 19.43 26.51
N SER A 319 -22.77 19.50 27.00
CA SER A 319 -21.59 19.96 26.26
C SER A 319 -20.69 18.80 25.84
N ILE A 320 -19.70 19.07 24.98
CA ILE A 320 -18.70 18.06 24.58
C ILE A 320 -17.82 17.63 25.76
N GLN A 321 -17.56 18.53 26.72
CA GLN A 321 -16.72 18.24 27.88
C GLN A 321 -17.40 17.21 28.81
N ASP A 322 -18.67 17.44 29.16
CA ASP A 322 -19.40 16.52 30.04
C ASP A 322 -19.68 15.17 29.34
N LEU A 323 -19.95 15.16 28.02
CA LEU A 323 -20.11 13.91 27.27
C LEU A 323 -18.80 13.12 27.16
N ALA A 324 -17.64 13.78 27.06
CA ALA A 324 -16.35 13.12 27.11
C ALA A 324 -16.08 12.47 28.49
N ILE A 325 -16.50 13.11 29.59
CA ILE A 325 -16.46 12.52 30.95
C ILE A 325 -17.38 11.30 31.02
N VAL A 326 -18.62 11.40 30.52
CA VAL A 326 -19.57 10.29 30.43
C VAL A 326 -19.00 9.10 29.64
N GLY A 327 -18.41 9.37 28.47
CA GLY A 327 -17.79 8.32 27.66
C GLY A 327 -16.59 7.66 28.34
N LYS A 328 -15.69 8.44 28.96
CA LYS A 328 -14.59 7.91 29.79
C LYS A 328 -15.13 7.05 30.95
N ALA A 329 -16.24 7.42 31.56
CA ALA A 329 -16.86 6.68 32.66
C ALA A 329 -17.54 5.37 32.24
N ILE A 330 -18.15 5.32 31.05
CA ILE A 330 -18.68 4.07 30.46
C ILE A 330 -17.53 3.13 30.12
N LEU A 331 -16.52 3.61 29.39
CA LEU A 331 -15.33 2.81 29.01
C LEU A 331 -14.60 2.23 30.22
N ASN A 332 -14.39 3.03 31.27
CA ASN A 332 -13.76 2.56 32.52
C ASN A 332 -14.68 1.72 33.43
N SER A 333 -15.95 1.52 33.08
CA SER A 333 -16.95 0.88 33.97
C SER A 333 -17.00 1.54 35.36
N THR A 334 -17.01 2.88 35.40
CA THR A 334 -16.91 3.66 36.66
C THR A 334 -18.14 3.53 37.55
N LEU A 335 -19.34 3.43 36.96
CA LEU A 335 -20.61 3.33 37.70
C LEU A 335 -21.25 1.92 37.67
N LEU A 336 -20.97 1.14 36.63
CA LEU A 336 -21.48 -0.24 36.48
C LEU A 336 -20.35 -1.25 36.72
N PRO A 337 -20.63 -2.43 37.30
CA PRO A 337 -19.66 -3.53 37.34
C PRO A 337 -19.17 -3.89 35.93
N TRP A 338 -17.86 -4.10 35.77
CA TRP A 338 -17.21 -4.37 34.47
C TRP A 338 -17.97 -5.38 33.61
N GLY A 339 -18.38 -6.52 34.18
CA GLY A 339 -19.09 -7.57 33.45
C GLY A 339 -20.52 -7.19 33.02
N GLN A 340 -21.17 -6.25 33.70
CA GLN A 340 -22.48 -5.71 33.30
C GLN A 340 -22.32 -4.70 32.17
N THR A 341 -21.34 -3.79 32.25
CA THR A 341 -20.99 -2.86 31.16
C THR A 341 -20.68 -3.63 29.87
N HIS A 342 -19.92 -4.72 29.96
CA HIS A 342 -19.55 -5.53 28.79
C HIS A 342 -20.70 -6.38 28.23
N ARG A 343 -21.80 -6.60 28.97
CA ARG A 343 -23.05 -7.19 28.43
C ARG A 343 -23.95 -6.13 27.81
N TRP A 344 -23.97 -4.92 28.37
CA TRP A 344 -24.68 -3.77 27.80
C TRP A 344 -24.10 -3.36 26.44
N LEU A 345 -22.77 -3.40 26.30
CA LEU A 345 -22.04 -3.18 25.06
C LEU A 345 -21.95 -4.48 24.22
N LYS A 346 -23.10 -5.10 23.92
CA LYS A 346 -23.22 -6.20 22.95
C LYS A 346 -24.44 -6.01 22.04
N PRO A 347 -24.37 -6.48 20.78
CA PRO A 347 -25.53 -6.48 19.90
C PRO A 347 -26.59 -7.48 20.40
N VAL A 348 -27.85 -7.10 20.26
CA VAL A 348 -29.02 -7.98 20.45
C VAL A 348 -29.59 -8.46 19.11
N SER A 349 -29.34 -7.72 18.03
CA SER A 349 -29.78 -8.05 16.67
C SER A 349 -28.85 -7.42 15.63
N HIS A 350 -28.84 -7.97 14.42
CA HIS A 350 -28.26 -7.32 13.24
C HIS A 350 -29.35 -6.53 12.49
N THR A 351 -28.94 -5.57 11.67
CA THR A 351 -29.85 -4.91 10.71
C THR A 351 -29.78 -5.61 9.34
N SER A 352 -30.51 -5.08 8.34
CA SER A 352 -30.37 -5.53 6.95
C SER A 352 -29.03 -5.11 6.30
N ASN A 353 -28.28 -4.20 6.91
CA ASN A 353 -26.88 -3.92 6.54
C ASN A 353 -25.96 -4.80 7.41
N PRO A 354 -25.13 -5.69 6.84
CA PRO A 354 -24.26 -6.58 7.61
C PRO A 354 -23.18 -5.85 8.42
N ALA A 355 -22.86 -4.58 8.11
CA ALA A 355 -21.95 -3.76 8.90
C ALA A 355 -22.62 -3.12 10.13
N ASN A 356 -23.96 -3.17 10.25
CA ASN A 356 -24.70 -2.47 11.30
C ASN A 356 -25.48 -3.46 12.16
N SER A 357 -25.18 -3.44 13.45
CA SER A 357 -25.91 -4.16 14.50
C SER A 357 -26.59 -3.19 15.47
N LEU A 358 -27.46 -3.73 16.32
CA LEU A 358 -28.26 -2.97 17.27
C LEU A 358 -28.10 -3.58 18.67
N GLY A 359 -27.70 -2.77 19.63
CA GLY A 359 -27.69 -3.06 21.06
C GLY A 359 -28.79 -2.28 21.77
N ALA A 360 -28.60 -1.97 23.06
CA ALA A 360 -29.59 -1.26 23.86
C ALA A 360 -29.05 0.08 24.42
N PRO A 361 -29.24 1.25 23.79
CA PRO A 361 -29.87 1.52 22.49
C PRO A 361 -28.90 1.45 21.29
N TRP A 362 -27.62 1.15 21.55
CA TRP A 362 -26.48 1.37 20.65
C TRP A 362 -26.73 0.97 19.19
N ILE A 363 -26.49 1.90 18.26
CA ILE A 363 -26.23 1.57 16.85
C ILE A 363 -24.76 1.18 16.78
N ILE A 364 -24.49 -0.09 16.49
CA ILE A 364 -23.15 -0.67 16.51
C ILE A 364 -22.69 -0.80 15.06
N TYR A 365 -21.73 0.03 14.66
CA TYR A 365 -21.06 -0.08 13.37
C TYR A 365 -19.84 -1.00 13.53
N SER A 366 -19.82 -2.13 12.83
CA SER A 366 -18.67 -3.03 12.81
C SER A 366 -17.74 -2.61 11.67
N ASP A 367 -16.72 -1.82 12.02
CA ASP A 367 -15.66 -1.34 11.13
C ASP A 367 -14.49 -2.35 11.06
N GLY A 368 -13.59 -2.19 10.11
CA GLY A 368 -12.37 -2.97 9.93
C GLY A 368 -12.29 -3.67 8.57
N ASP A 369 -11.14 -3.49 7.91
CA ASP A 369 -10.72 -4.23 6.71
C ASP A 369 -10.35 -5.68 7.08
N TYR A 370 -11.35 -6.50 7.42
CA TYR A 370 -11.17 -7.95 7.62
C TYR A 370 -10.76 -8.60 6.29
N PRO A 371 -9.65 -9.36 6.23
CA PRO A 371 -8.97 -10.02 7.36
C PRO A 371 -7.70 -9.34 7.86
N LYS A 372 -7.35 -8.15 7.36
CA LYS A 372 -6.15 -7.40 7.77
C LYS A 372 -6.28 -6.83 9.19
N THR A 373 -7.48 -6.42 9.57
CA THR A 373 -7.80 -5.94 10.92
C THR A 373 -8.86 -6.83 11.58
N SER A 374 -8.88 -6.88 12.92
CA SER A 374 -10.05 -7.39 13.64
C SER A 374 -11.23 -6.49 13.33
N MET A 375 -12.45 -7.05 13.34
CA MET A 375 -13.64 -6.20 13.36
C MET A 375 -13.66 -5.39 14.66
N ILE A 376 -14.01 -4.11 14.54
CA ILE A 376 -14.04 -3.12 15.61
C ILE A 376 -15.46 -2.61 15.71
N ASP A 377 -16.13 -2.91 16.83
CA ASP A 377 -17.47 -2.41 17.08
C ASP A 377 -17.40 -0.96 17.63
N VAL A 378 -17.92 -0.01 16.83
CA VAL A 378 -18.15 1.37 17.24
C VAL A 378 -19.58 1.49 17.76
N TYR A 379 -19.72 1.55 19.09
CA TYR A 379 -20.99 1.66 19.79
C TYR A 379 -21.42 3.12 19.80
N SER A 380 -22.48 3.46 19.07
CA SER A 380 -22.79 4.84 18.76
C SER A 380 -24.26 5.18 18.85
N ILE A 381 -24.55 6.49 18.91
CA ILE A 381 -25.88 7.06 18.73
C ILE A 381 -25.73 8.33 17.89
N LEU A 382 -26.45 8.37 16.76
CA LEU A 382 -26.70 9.55 15.96
C LEU A 382 -28.13 10.02 16.22
N SER A 383 -28.28 11.23 16.77
CA SER A 383 -29.57 11.91 16.89
C SER A 383 -29.68 13.00 15.82
N ASN A 384 -30.65 12.84 14.92
CA ASN A 384 -31.14 13.89 14.04
C ASN A 384 -32.67 13.81 14.04
N GLU A 385 -33.32 14.70 14.81
CA GLU A 385 -34.78 14.64 15.06
C GLU A 385 -35.61 15.20 13.87
N GLY A 386 -34.96 15.64 12.80
CA GLY A 386 -35.62 16.25 11.64
C GLY A 386 -36.11 17.69 11.89
N SER A 387 -36.43 18.39 10.80
CA SER A 387 -36.71 19.84 10.80
C SER A 387 -37.91 20.30 11.63
N ASN A 388 -38.74 19.36 12.10
CA ASN A 388 -39.99 19.66 12.81
C ASN A 388 -39.85 19.55 14.34
N GLU A 389 -38.76 18.96 14.85
CA GLU A 389 -38.59 18.60 16.27
C GLU A 389 -37.45 19.39 16.95
N GLY A 390 -36.41 19.75 16.18
CA GLY A 390 -35.33 20.62 16.63
C GLY A 390 -34.31 20.92 15.53
N LEU A 391 -33.45 21.92 15.78
CA LEU A 391 -32.37 22.32 14.88
C LEU A 391 -30.98 21.80 15.34
N TYR A 392 -30.97 20.70 16.08
CA TYR A 392 -29.80 20.12 16.73
C TYR A 392 -29.52 18.72 16.20
N SER A 393 -28.24 18.39 16.07
CA SER A 393 -27.80 17.00 15.87
C SER A 393 -26.67 16.66 16.83
N SER A 394 -26.65 15.42 17.30
CA SER A 394 -25.57 14.88 18.13
C SER A 394 -25.11 13.53 17.59
N TYR A 395 -23.80 13.29 17.62
CA TYR A 395 -23.19 12.00 17.34
C TYR A 395 -22.25 11.67 18.49
N PHE A 396 -22.48 10.53 19.14
CA PHE A 396 -21.63 10.00 20.20
C PHE A 396 -21.16 8.60 19.82
N GLY A 397 -19.88 8.32 19.97
CA GLY A 397 -19.29 7.02 19.63
C GLY A 397 -18.30 6.54 20.67
N LEU A 398 -18.34 5.24 20.98
CA LEU A 398 -17.43 4.54 21.86
C LEU A 398 -16.77 3.38 21.12
N VAL A 399 -15.47 3.20 21.35
CA VAL A 399 -14.68 2.07 20.86
C VAL A 399 -14.05 1.37 22.07
N PRO A 400 -14.78 0.46 22.75
CA PRO A 400 -14.35 -0.16 23.99
C PRO A 400 -13.00 -0.87 23.89
N ASP A 401 -12.78 -1.60 22.79
CA ASP A 401 -11.56 -2.36 22.53
C ASP A 401 -10.29 -1.51 22.54
N TYR A 402 -10.39 -0.23 22.21
CA TYR A 402 -9.27 0.71 22.21
C TYR A 402 -9.36 1.77 23.31
N GLY A 403 -10.38 1.74 24.18
CA GLY A 403 -10.55 2.70 25.27
C GLY A 403 -10.68 4.16 24.79
N VAL A 404 -11.30 4.39 23.63
CA VAL A 404 -11.46 5.73 23.02
C VAL A 404 -12.91 5.99 22.60
N GLY A 405 -13.23 7.25 22.33
CA GLY A 405 -14.52 7.65 21.78
C GLY A 405 -14.53 9.09 21.29
N TYR A 406 -15.65 9.49 20.70
CA TYR A 406 -15.85 10.83 20.14
C TYR A 406 -17.21 11.41 20.48
N VAL A 407 -17.27 12.73 20.49
CA VAL A 407 -18.50 13.53 20.64
C VAL A 407 -18.53 14.56 19.52
N ILE A 408 -19.63 14.64 18.78
CA ILE A 408 -19.91 15.71 17.80
C ILE A 408 -21.26 16.31 18.18
N LEU A 409 -21.30 17.61 18.48
CA LEU A 409 -22.52 18.36 18.76
C LEU A 409 -22.68 19.48 17.75
N SER A 410 -23.88 19.67 17.22
CA SER A 410 -24.15 20.71 16.23
C SER A 410 -25.50 21.38 16.41
N ALA A 411 -25.62 22.60 15.87
CA ALA A 411 -26.87 23.27 15.65
C ALA A 411 -26.81 24.12 14.36
N ASP A 412 -27.86 24.05 13.55
CA ASP A 412 -27.99 24.79 12.29
C ASP A 412 -29.16 25.80 12.38
N THR A 413 -29.27 26.71 11.42
CA THR A 413 -30.34 27.72 11.35
C THR A 413 -31.55 27.30 10.51
N VAL A 414 -31.45 26.22 9.72
CA VAL A 414 -32.48 25.78 8.75
C VAL A 414 -32.99 24.38 9.07
N SER A 415 -32.10 23.42 9.25
CA SER A 415 -32.44 22.01 9.49
C SER A 415 -31.30 21.30 10.23
N PRO A 416 -31.58 20.35 11.15
CA PRO A 416 -30.55 19.60 11.87
C PRO A 416 -29.56 18.93 10.90
N ALA A 417 -28.27 19.13 11.15
CA ALA A 417 -27.20 18.74 10.24
C ALA A 417 -27.03 17.21 10.15
N ASP A 418 -26.64 16.72 8.98
CA ASP A 418 -26.07 15.38 8.87
C ASP A 418 -24.64 15.38 9.44
N LEU A 419 -24.37 14.48 10.38
CA LEU A 419 -23.09 14.36 11.06
C LEU A 419 -22.24 13.18 10.59
N ASN A 420 -22.72 12.36 9.64
CA ASN A 420 -21.94 11.25 9.08
C ASN A 420 -20.63 11.76 8.47
N ALA A 421 -20.68 12.80 7.63
CA ALA A 421 -19.50 13.46 7.07
C ALA A 421 -18.48 13.97 8.12
N HIS A 422 -18.90 14.20 9.36
CA HIS A 422 -18.01 14.57 10.47
C HIS A 422 -17.45 13.34 11.20
N ALA A 423 -18.26 12.28 11.36
CA ALA A 423 -17.89 11.04 12.02
C ALA A 423 -16.92 10.18 11.19
N ASP A 424 -17.08 10.14 9.87
CA ASP A 424 -16.19 9.38 8.96
C ASP A 424 -14.73 9.88 9.02
N TYR A 425 -14.49 11.14 9.41
CA TYR A 425 -13.13 11.64 9.64
C TYR A 425 -12.49 11.12 10.94
N MET A 426 -13.25 10.51 11.85
CA MET A 426 -12.75 9.91 13.08
C MET A 426 -12.03 8.58 12.82
N GLU A 427 -12.40 7.84 11.76
CA GLU A 427 -11.74 6.60 11.31
C GLU A 427 -10.22 6.82 11.10
N VAL A 428 -9.84 7.97 10.53
CA VAL A 428 -8.44 8.37 10.31
C VAL A 428 -7.64 8.41 11.61
N VAL A 429 -8.27 8.82 12.72
CA VAL A 429 -7.63 8.83 14.04
C VAL A 429 -7.67 7.44 14.67
N LEU A 430 -8.76 6.69 14.51
CA LEU A 430 -8.86 5.31 14.99
C LEU A 430 -7.76 4.42 14.37
N GLU A 431 -7.53 4.50 13.06
CA GLU A 431 -6.38 3.87 12.39
C GLU A 431 -5.04 4.22 13.06
N SER A 432 -4.82 5.50 13.39
CA SER A 432 -3.59 5.97 14.01
C SER A 432 -3.41 5.41 15.42
N ILE A 433 -4.51 5.24 16.16
CA ILE A 433 -4.56 4.63 17.49
C ILE A 433 -4.27 3.13 17.41
N ILE A 434 -4.87 2.40 16.46
CA ILE A 434 -4.59 0.98 16.22
C ILE A 434 -3.08 0.80 15.92
N LYS A 435 -2.52 1.60 15.02
CA LYS A 435 -1.08 1.58 14.67
C LYS A 435 -0.19 1.91 15.88
N SER A 436 -0.60 2.81 16.78
CA SER A 436 0.10 3.10 18.04
C SER A 436 0.01 1.93 19.05
N SER A 437 -1.14 1.27 19.16
CA SER A 437 -1.33 0.11 20.02
C SER A 437 -0.47 -1.09 19.60
N LEU A 438 -0.39 -1.38 18.30
CA LEU A 438 0.50 -2.41 17.73
C LEU A 438 1.97 -2.10 18.06
N LYS A 439 2.42 -0.87 17.81
CA LYS A 439 3.78 -0.41 18.12
C LYS A 439 4.16 -0.66 19.60
N GLN A 440 3.23 -0.44 20.53
CA GLN A 440 3.47 -0.69 21.96
C GLN A 440 3.39 -2.19 22.32
N ALA A 441 2.44 -2.94 21.75
CA ALA A 441 2.35 -4.39 21.95
C ALA A 441 3.65 -5.11 21.52
N VAL A 442 4.22 -4.71 20.37
CA VAL A 442 5.52 -5.21 19.88
C VAL A 442 6.66 -4.87 20.84
N GLN A 443 6.74 -3.62 21.32
CA GLN A 443 7.80 -3.19 22.25
C GLN A 443 7.73 -3.90 23.61
N ASN A 444 6.53 -4.23 24.07
CA ASN A 444 6.28 -4.74 25.40
C ASN A 444 6.26 -6.28 25.49
N PHE A 445 5.79 -6.98 24.43
CA PHE A 445 5.58 -8.43 24.41
C PHE A 445 6.34 -9.17 23.30
N GLY A 446 6.72 -8.52 22.20
CA GLY A 446 7.37 -9.18 21.06
C GLY A 446 8.85 -9.45 21.30
N GLY A 447 9.30 -10.69 21.12
CA GLY A 447 10.70 -11.09 21.31
C GLY A 447 10.90 -12.58 21.52
N ALA A 448 12.16 -12.98 21.70
CA ALA A 448 12.55 -14.35 22.02
C ALA A 448 12.67 -14.57 23.54
N TYR A 449 12.15 -15.71 23.99
CA TYR A 449 12.09 -16.13 25.38
C TYR A 449 12.66 -17.58 25.48
N ALA A 450 13.89 -17.77 25.95
CA ALA A 450 14.43 -19.08 26.37
C ALA A 450 14.44 -19.30 27.91
N ALA A 451 13.94 -20.45 28.38
CA ALA A 451 13.77 -20.76 29.80
C ALA A 451 15.11 -21.08 30.49
N SER A 452 15.23 -20.70 31.76
CA SER A 452 16.51 -20.72 32.48
C SER A 452 16.96 -22.12 32.91
N ASN A 453 16.00 -23.03 33.14
CA ASN A 453 16.21 -24.36 33.73
C ASN A 453 15.86 -25.54 32.78
N LEU A 454 15.24 -25.25 31.64
CA LEU A 454 14.74 -26.23 30.67
C LEU A 454 15.15 -25.81 29.26
N ASN A 455 15.35 -26.76 28.35
CA ASN A 455 15.61 -26.46 26.94
C ASN A 455 14.29 -26.09 26.21
N SER A 456 13.57 -25.11 26.74
CA SER A 456 12.31 -24.60 26.21
C SER A 456 12.50 -23.17 25.75
N SER A 457 11.94 -22.81 24.60
CA SER A 457 11.97 -21.44 24.10
C SER A 457 10.73 -21.12 23.27
N ILE A 458 10.34 -19.86 23.27
CA ILE A 458 9.21 -19.33 22.52
C ILE A 458 9.62 -17.99 21.90
N THR A 459 9.32 -17.79 20.62
CA THR A 459 9.55 -16.51 19.93
C THR A 459 8.20 -15.93 19.52
N ILE A 460 7.90 -14.74 20.03
CA ILE A 460 6.67 -13.99 19.76
C ILE A 460 7.02 -12.87 18.78
N GLU A 461 6.38 -12.88 17.62
CA GLU A 461 6.51 -11.88 16.58
C GLU A 461 5.15 -11.21 16.27
N TYR A 462 5.16 -10.27 15.33
CA TYR A 462 3.98 -9.55 14.89
C TYR A 462 4.01 -9.40 13.37
N ASP A 463 2.84 -9.20 12.79
CA ASP A 463 2.67 -9.01 11.36
C ASP A 463 1.48 -8.04 11.11
N GLU A 464 1.08 -7.83 9.86
CA GLU A 464 -0.06 -6.95 9.53
C GLU A 464 -1.43 -7.57 9.87
N LEU A 465 -1.47 -8.83 10.31
CA LEU A 465 -2.71 -9.55 10.62
C LEU A 465 -3.02 -9.46 12.13
N PRO A 466 -4.28 -9.62 12.57
CA PRO A 466 -4.66 -9.35 13.97
C PRO A 466 -4.06 -10.32 14.99
N GLY A 467 -3.55 -9.77 16.10
CA GLY A 467 -2.97 -10.53 17.22
C GLY A 467 -1.49 -10.84 17.03
N LEU A 468 -0.75 -10.95 18.14
CA LEU A 468 0.66 -11.38 18.12
C LEU A 468 0.73 -12.85 17.69
N PHE A 469 1.80 -13.30 17.02
CA PHE A 469 1.95 -14.71 16.63
C PHE A 469 3.19 -15.34 17.24
N ILE A 470 3.10 -16.64 17.53
CA ILE A 470 4.26 -17.44 17.94
C ILE A 470 4.90 -18.02 16.69
N GLU A 471 6.18 -17.74 16.47
CA GLU A 471 6.96 -18.26 15.33
C GLU A 471 7.71 -19.54 15.71
N ASN A 472 8.47 -19.52 16.81
CA ASN A 472 9.16 -20.71 17.32
C ASN A 472 8.57 -21.12 18.68
N PHE A 473 8.41 -22.43 18.91
CA PHE A 473 7.95 -22.96 20.20
C PHE A 473 8.60 -24.32 20.47
N ILE A 474 9.69 -24.30 21.22
CA ILE A 474 10.41 -25.49 21.71
C ILE A 474 9.98 -25.75 23.15
N SER A 475 9.64 -26.99 23.48
CA SER A 475 9.43 -27.46 24.85
C SER A 475 10.37 -28.62 25.15
N ASN A 476 11.28 -28.42 26.10
CA ASN A 476 12.27 -29.40 26.54
C ASN A 476 13.03 -30.12 25.40
N GLY A 477 13.52 -29.35 24.42
CA GLY A 477 14.26 -29.83 23.26
C GLY A 477 13.40 -30.42 22.13
N THR A 478 12.07 -30.43 22.28
CA THR A 478 11.13 -30.89 21.25
C THR A 478 10.47 -29.69 20.58
N ASP A 479 10.32 -29.68 19.25
CA ASP A 479 9.47 -28.70 18.58
C ASP A 479 8.00 -28.97 18.97
N PHE A 480 7.44 -28.08 19.78
CA PHE A 480 6.08 -28.17 20.28
C PHE A 480 5.06 -27.74 19.21
N ARG A 481 5.49 -27.00 18.17
CA ARG A 481 4.64 -26.71 17.00
C ARG A 481 4.25 -27.96 16.26
N GLU A 482 5.17 -28.93 16.11
CA GLU A 482 4.83 -30.23 15.53
C GLU A 482 3.76 -30.97 16.33
N ALA A 483 3.84 -30.93 17.67
CA ALA A 483 2.84 -31.56 18.53
C ALA A 483 1.47 -30.90 18.37
N LEU A 484 1.42 -29.55 18.42
CA LEU A 484 0.20 -28.77 18.22
C LEU A 484 -0.39 -28.94 16.81
N ALA A 485 0.45 -29.03 15.77
CA ALA A 485 -0.01 -29.24 14.39
C ALA A 485 -0.69 -30.60 14.22
N ARG A 486 -0.09 -31.66 14.80
CA ARG A 486 -0.68 -33.01 14.82
C ARG A 486 -2.02 -33.03 15.56
N LEU A 487 -2.12 -32.37 16.72
CA LEU A 487 -3.38 -32.25 17.49
C LEU A 487 -4.48 -31.52 16.71
N ASN A 488 -4.11 -30.48 15.95
CA ASN A 488 -5.05 -29.69 15.13
C ASN A 488 -5.32 -30.29 13.73
N GLY A 489 -4.75 -31.45 13.41
CA GLY A 489 -4.93 -32.10 12.10
C GLY A 489 -4.38 -31.24 10.95
N VAL A 490 -3.18 -30.67 11.15
CA VAL A 490 -2.39 -29.91 10.17
C VAL A 490 -1.13 -30.73 9.84
N SER A 491 -0.84 -30.91 8.54
CA SER A 491 0.19 -31.84 8.08
C SER A 491 1.63 -31.39 8.39
N ASN A 492 1.91 -30.09 8.30
CA ASN A 492 3.22 -29.49 8.56
C ASN A 492 3.13 -28.49 9.72
N ALA A 493 4.18 -28.39 10.55
CA ALA A 493 4.22 -27.43 11.66
C ALA A 493 4.29 -25.95 11.20
N THR A 494 4.88 -25.71 10.04
CA THR A 494 4.93 -24.39 9.36
C THR A 494 3.56 -23.92 8.88
N ASP A 495 2.69 -24.86 8.51
CA ASP A 495 1.30 -24.61 8.11
C ASP A 495 0.38 -24.33 9.32
N LEU A 496 0.86 -24.43 10.56
CA LEU A 496 0.10 -24.00 11.74
C LEU A 496 0.37 -22.51 12.02
N SER A 497 -0.70 -21.72 12.12
CA SER A 497 -0.69 -20.42 12.77
C SER A 497 -1.07 -20.57 14.24
N ILE A 498 -0.37 -19.83 15.10
CA ILE A 498 -0.59 -19.78 16.54
C ILE A 498 -0.64 -18.30 16.90
N ARG A 499 -1.84 -17.75 17.17
CA ARG A 499 -2.03 -16.32 17.45
C ARG A 499 -2.53 -16.07 18.87
N LEU A 500 -1.90 -15.13 19.56
CA LEU A 500 -2.17 -14.74 20.93
C LEU A 500 -3.12 -13.55 20.96
N TYR A 501 -4.25 -13.72 21.66
CA TYR A 501 -5.21 -12.65 21.93
C TYR A 501 -5.33 -12.42 23.44
N PRO A 502 -5.41 -11.16 23.92
CA PRO A 502 -5.55 -10.86 25.33
C PRO A 502 -6.94 -11.26 25.84
N THR A 503 -7.02 -11.90 27.00
CA THR A 503 -8.31 -12.28 27.62
C THR A 503 -8.97 -11.14 28.40
N GLN A 504 -8.29 -9.99 28.52
CA GLN A 504 -8.58 -8.89 29.45
C GLN A 504 -8.54 -9.29 30.95
N LEU A 505 -8.16 -10.52 31.29
CA LEU A 505 -7.86 -10.92 32.67
C LEU A 505 -6.52 -10.34 33.10
N ILE A 506 -6.57 -9.21 33.81
CA ILE A 506 -5.42 -8.46 34.31
C ILE A 506 -5.45 -8.43 35.84
N GLN A 507 -4.38 -8.90 36.48
CA GLN A 507 -4.17 -8.83 37.92
C GLN A 507 -3.02 -7.86 38.21
N GLN A 508 -3.24 -6.83 39.03
CA GLN A 508 -2.15 -5.96 39.51
C GLN A 508 -1.61 -6.43 40.85
N ASN A 509 -0.28 -6.62 40.93
CA ASN A 509 0.48 -7.03 42.10
C ASN A 509 1.56 -5.96 42.41
N GLY A 510 1.13 -4.79 42.88
CA GLY A 510 2.03 -3.72 43.30
C GLY A 510 2.79 -3.09 42.12
N SER A 511 4.09 -3.34 42.01
CA SER A 511 4.94 -2.87 40.90
C SER A 511 4.85 -3.73 39.64
N GLU A 512 4.14 -4.85 39.70
CA GLU A 512 3.99 -5.78 38.59
C GLU A 512 2.50 -5.98 38.24
N SER A 513 2.23 -6.43 37.01
CA SER A 513 0.91 -6.92 36.62
C SER A 513 1.03 -8.26 35.89
N ARG A 514 0.08 -9.16 36.11
CA ARG A 514 -0.07 -10.42 35.36
C ARG A 514 -1.22 -10.29 34.38
N GLN A 515 -1.03 -10.73 33.14
CA GLN A 515 -2.03 -10.65 32.07
C GLN A 515 -2.13 -12.00 31.36
N ALA A 516 -3.35 -12.56 31.27
CA ALA A 516 -3.57 -13.84 30.60
C ALA A 516 -3.97 -13.66 29.13
N PHE A 517 -3.42 -14.52 28.28
CA PHE A 517 -3.68 -14.60 26.85
C PHE A 517 -4.24 -15.99 26.49
N ARG A 518 -4.84 -16.09 25.31
CA ARG A 518 -5.24 -17.36 24.69
C ARG A 518 -4.65 -17.48 23.29
N ALA A 519 -4.11 -18.65 22.99
CA ALA A 519 -3.55 -19.00 21.69
C ALA A 519 -4.59 -19.67 20.79
N VAL A 520 -4.95 -19.04 19.69
CA VAL A 520 -5.82 -19.62 18.66
C VAL A 520 -4.95 -20.39 17.67
N PHE A 521 -5.22 -21.69 17.54
CA PHE A 521 -4.53 -22.60 16.62
C PHE A 521 -5.31 -22.75 15.30
N GLN A 522 -4.72 -22.37 14.17
CA GLN A 522 -5.38 -22.47 12.85
C GLN A 522 -4.44 -23.01 11.78
N GLY A 523 -4.94 -23.85 10.87
CA GLY A 523 -4.16 -24.31 9.71
C GLY A 523 -4.18 -23.26 8.59
N LYS A 524 -3.02 -22.68 8.26
CA LYS A 524 -2.79 -21.69 7.19
C LYS A 524 -3.25 -22.18 5.81
N THR A 525 -3.20 -23.49 5.59
CA THR A 525 -3.55 -24.16 4.31
C THR A 525 -5.02 -24.57 4.20
N LYS A 526 -5.79 -24.50 5.28
CA LYS A 526 -7.25 -24.61 5.22
C LYS A 526 -7.78 -23.21 4.95
N LEU A 527 -8.65 -23.08 3.94
CA LEU A 527 -9.49 -21.89 3.81
C LEU A 527 -10.12 -21.60 5.17
N ALA A 528 -9.99 -20.37 5.66
CA ALA A 528 -11.03 -19.77 6.47
C ALA A 528 -12.23 -19.56 5.53
N ASP A 529 -12.90 -20.69 5.29
CA ASP A 529 -14.09 -20.89 4.48
C ASP A 529 -13.99 -20.65 2.97
N ALA A 530 -14.64 -21.53 2.20
CA ALA A 530 -14.70 -21.46 0.74
C ALA A 530 -15.74 -20.43 0.23
N GLY A 531 -15.67 -19.20 0.75
CA GLY A 531 -16.61 -18.12 0.43
C GLY A 531 -17.87 -18.07 1.31
N THR A 532 -17.87 -18.68 2.49
CA THR A 532 -18.93 -18.55 3.52
C THR A 532 -18.34 -17.88 4.76
N ALA A 533 -19.04 -16.96 5.44
CA ALA A 533 -18.46 -16.28 6.61
C ALA A 533 -18.63 -17.12 7.90
N THR A 534 -17.77 -18.12 8.15
CA THR A 534 -17.86 -19.04 9.30
C THR A 534 -16.59 -19.06 10.19
N CYS A 535 -16.29 -17.91 10.78
CA CYS A 535 -15.26 -17.75 11.81
C CYS A 535 -15.64 -18.49 13.12
N VAL A 536 -14.96 -19.61 13.42
CA VAL A 536 -15.27 -20.54 14.53
C VAL A 536 -14.19 -20.65 15.64
N SER A 537 -13.16 -19.80 15.65
CA SER A 537 -12.06 -19.87 16.64
C SER A 537 -12.52 -19.81 18.11
N TRP A 538 -13.64 -19.11 18.38
CA TRP A 538 -14.26 -19.05 19.70
C TRP A 538 -14.71 -20.43 20.23
N MET A 539 -14.93 -21.42 19.35
CA MET A 539 -15.27 -22.80 19.70
C MET A 539 -14.05 -23.68 20.02
N THR A 540 -12.82 -23.17 19.83
CA THR A 540 -11.58 -23.97 19.93
C THR A 540 -10.67 -23.62 21.10
N LEU A 541 -11.01 -22.60 21.87
CA LEU A 541 -10.30 -22.22 23.10
C LEU A 541 -10.42 -23.32 24.16
N ASP A 542 -9.37 -23.51 24.96
CA ASP A 542 -9.26 -24.51 26.03
C ASP A 542 -9.56 -25.97 25.60
N ARG A 543 -9.54 -26.24 24.29
CA ARG A 543 -9.91 -27.54 23.70
C ARG A 543 -8.91 -28.65 24.01
N PHE A 544 -7.63 -28.32 24.10
CA PHE A 544 -6.56 -29.26 24.38
C PHE A 544 -5.95 -28.89 25.73
N GLN A 545 -6.06 -29.77 26.71
CA GLN A 545 -5.54 -29.54 28.06
C GLN A 545 -4.48 -30.57 28.44
N PHE A 546 -3.54 -30.16 29.29
CA PHE A 546 -2.64 -31.04 30.02
C PHE A 546 -2.72 -30.72 31.52
N SER A 547 -2.93 -31.75 32.35
CA SER A 547 -3.08 -31.62 33.81
C SER A 547 -4.13 -30.61 34.29
N GLY A 548 -5.15 -30.31 33.47
CA GLY A 548 -6.22 -29.34 33.78
C GLY A 548 -5.94 -27.90 33.34
N HIS A 549 -4.82 -27.64 32.66
CA HIS A 549 -4.49 -26.35 32.05
C HIS A 549 -4.57 -26.45 30.52
N GLY A 550 -5.13 -25.42 29.87
CA GLY A 550 -5.17 -25.32 28.42
C GLY A 550 -3.78 -25.17 27.81
N LEU A 551 -3.49 -25.92 26.73
CA LEU A 551 -2.27 -25.77 25.92
C LEU A 551 -2.22 -24.42 25.19
N ASP A 552 -3.33 -23.70 25.16
CA ASP A 552 -3.49 -22.34 24.64
C ASP A 552 -3.37 -21.24 25.71
N GLU A 553 -3.16 -21.57 26.99
CA GLU A 553 -2.99 -20.57 28.04
C GLU A 553 -1.54 -20.10 28.19
N LEU A 554 -1.34 -18.77 28.10
CA LEU A 554 -0.08 -18.10 28.41
C LEU A 554 -0.35 -16.94 29.37
N VAL A 555 0.50 -16.78 30.39
CA VAL A 555 0.41 -15.69 31.37
C VAL A 555 1.69 -14.87 31.35
N PHE A 556 1.57 -13.57 31.10
CA PHE A 556 2.70 -12.65 31.08
C PHE A 556 2.76 -11.86 32.38
N THR A 557 3.95 -11.70 32.95
CA THR A 557 4.21 -10.77 34.06
C THR A 557 4.92 -9.54 33.52
N LEU A 558 4.46 -8.35 33.89
CA LEU A 558 4.94 -7.05 33.37
C LEU A 558 5.33 -6.09 34.49
N ASN A 559 6.27 -5.20 34.21
CA ASN A 559 6.69 -4.13 35.13
C ASN A 559 5.71 -2.92 35.13
N THR A 560 6.03 -1.89 35.92
CA THR A 560 5.28 -0.62 35.98
C THR A 560 5.20 0.17 34.66
N GLU A 561 6.13 -0.08 33.74
CA GLU A 561 6.19 0.57 32.42
C GLU A 561 5.39 -0.22 31.36
N GLY A 562 4.78 -1.34 31.74
CA GLY A 562 4.01 -2.21 30.85
C GLY A 562 4.85 -3.17 30.02
N LYS A 563 6.14 -3.37 30.35
CA LYS A 563 7.04 -4.28 29.64
C LYS A 563 7.10 -5.67 30.30
N VAL A 564 7.07 -6.73 29.51
CA VAL A 564 7.15 -8.12 29.99
C VAL A 564 8.50 -8.40 30.69
N LEU A 565 8.41 -9.04 31.86
CA LEU A 565 9.50 -9.58 32.67
C LEU A 565 9.65 -11.10 32.48
N GLY A 566 8.55 -11.80 32.21
CA GLY A 566 8.53 -13.24 31.98
C GLY A 566 7.18 -13.75 31.47
N VAL A 567 7.20 -14.95 30.89
CA VAL A 567 6.03 -15.68 30.40
C VAL A 567 5.96 -17.05 31.09
N GLU A 568 4.75 -17.42 31.49
CA GLU A 568 4.40 -18.69 32.14
C GLU A 568 3.48 -19.46 31.19
N ILE A 569 3.71 -20.77 31.06
CA ILE A 569 2.87 -21.68 30.28
C ILE A 569 2.45 -22.83 31.22
N PRO A 570 1.33 -22.68 31.95
CA PRO A 570 0.96 -23.57 33.05
C PRO A 570 0.87 -25.05 32.63
N ALA A 571 0.35 -25.32 31.43
CA ALA A 571 0.20 -26.67 30.91
C ALA A 571 1.52 -27.38 30.54
N LEU A 572 2.66 -26.69 30.60
CA LEU A 572 4.00 -27.24 30.34
C LEU A 572 4.91 -27.24 31.57
N ASP A 573 4.41 -26.84 32.75
CA ASP A 573 5.21 -26.63 33.98
C ASP A 573 6.40 -25.66 33.76
N ILE A 574 6.18 -24.65 32.90
CA ILE A 574 7.14 -23.57 32.62
C ILE A 574 6.71 -22.35 33.45
N ASP A 575 7.23 -22.27 34.67
CA ASP A 575 7.11 -21.13 35.59
C ASP A 575 8.48 -20.43 35.76
N ASN A 576 8.47 -19.10 35.92
CA ASN A 576 9.69 -18.32 36.13
C ASN A 576 9.40 -17.04 36.94
N SER A 577 9.26 -17.19 38.26
CA SER A 577 8.99 -16.13 39.25
C SER A 577 10.25 -15.60 39.98
N GLN A 578 11.44 -15.75 39.38
CA GLN A 578 12.73 -15.30 39.92
C GLN A 578 13.61 -14.63 38.84
N PRO A 579 14.52 -13.70 39.19
CA PRO A 579 15.14 -12.76 38.24
C PRO A 579 16.32 -13.36 37.43
N GLY A 580 16.11 -14.50 36.77
CA GLY A 580 16.99 -15.10 35.77
C GLY A 580 16.36 -15.02 34.38
N GLY A 581 16.14 -13.79 33.90
CA GLY A 581 15.11 -13.47 32.92
C GLY A 581 15.27 -14.07 31.52
N PHE A 582 14.11 -14.25 30.89
CA PHE A 582 13.97 -14.38 29.45
C PHE A 582 14.51 -13.11 28.76
N VAL A 583 15.62 -13.23 28.01
CA VAL A 583 16.27 -12.05 27.40
C VAL A 583 15.66 -11.71 26.04
N MET A 584 14.90 -10.62 26.00
CA MET A 584 14.46 -9.94 24.77
C MET A 584 15.64 -9.73 23.78
N ALA A 585 15.68 -10.55 22.72
CA ALA A 585 16.63 -10.40 21.63
C ALA A 585 16.28 -9.16 20.78
N GLY A 586 16.90 -8.02 21.07
CA GLY A 586 16.83 -6.79 20.28
C GLY A 586 17.64 -6.84 18.97
N PHE A 587 17.63 -7.99 18.31
CA PHE A 587 18.18 -8.28 16.99
C PHE A 587 17.28 -9.41 16.38
N LEU A 588 17.01 -9.45 15.07
CA LEU A 588 16.25 -10.56 14.44
C LEU A 588 17.01 -11.84 14.81
N ALA A 589 16.32 -12.89 15.21
CA ALA A 589 17.04 -14.09 15.60
C ALA A 589 17.76 -14.66 14.37
N TYR A 590 19.07 -14.92 14.48
CA TYR A 590 19.81 -15.66 13.45
C TYR A 590 19.26 -17.09 13.42
N HIS A 591 18.25 -17.29 12.60
CA HIS A 591 17.75 -18.58 12.23
C HIS A 591 18.63 -19.09 11.08
N GLU A 592 19.22 -20.26 11.27
CA GLU A 592 19.89 -20.98 10.20
C GLU A 592 18.81 -21.34 9.15
N PRO A 593 18.91 -20.84 7.90
CA PRO A 593 17.89 -21.10 6.89
C PRO A 593 17.77 -22.60 6.64
N GLY A 594 16.55 -23.06 6.30
CA GLY A 594 16.29 -24.49 6.14
C GLY A 594 17.24 -25.11 5.11
N ILE A 595 17.69 -26.34 5.33
CA ILE A 595 18.60 -27.03 4.39
C ILE A 595 18.06 -27.06 2.95
N VAL A 596 16.73 -27.07 2.80
CA VAL A 596 16.04 -26.99 1.51
C VAL A 596 16.21 -25.61 0.86
N GLU A 597 16.04 -24.52 1.59
CA GLU A 597 16.28 -23.15 1.11
C GLU A 597 17.75 -22.95 0.72
N ILE A 598 18.68 -23.39 1.57
CA ILE A 598 20.12 -23.35 1.29
C ILE A 598 20.41 -24.09 -0.02
N LEU A 599 19.87 -25.31 -0.19
CA LEU A 599 20.05 -26.10 -1.40
C LEU A 599 19.43 -25.43 -2.63
N ILE A 600 18.25 -24.79 -2.51
CA ILE A 600 17.59 -24.05 -3.60
C ILE A 600 18.43 -22.84 -4.04
N ILE A 601 18.96 -22.06 -3.09
CA ILE A 601 19.77 -20.87 -3.39
C ILE A 601 21.12 -21.30 -4.01
N VAL A 602 21.77 -22.32 -3.44
CA VAL A 602 23.02 -22.87 -3.98
C VAL A 602 22.80 -23.47 -5.37
N SER A 603 21.71 -24.21 -5.59
CA SER A 603 21.40 -24.78 -6.90
C SER A 603 21.02 -23.71 -7.92
N PHE A 604 20.33 -22.64 -7.52
CA PHE A 604 20.01 -21.50 -8.38
C PHE A 604 21.28 -20.83 -8.91
N PHE A 605 22.21 -20.40 -8.04
CA PHE A 605 23.47 -19.77 -8.46
C PHE A 605 24.37 -20.72 -9.27
N PHE A 606 24.46 -21.99 -8.89
CA PHE A 606 25.20 -23.00 -9.65
C PHE A 606 24.61 -23.21 -11.05
N LEU A 607 23.28 -23.32 -11.16
CA LEU A 607 22.61 -23.54 -12.43
C LEU A 607 22.63 -22.31 -13.34
N LEU A 608 22.59 -21.08 -12.80
CA LEU A 608 22.81 -19.86 -13.60
C LEU A 608 24.17 -19.94 -14.33
N SER A 609 25.24 -20.23 -13.59
CA SER A 609 26.59 -20.36 -14.13
C SER A 609 26.73 -21.53 -15.10
N LEU A 610 26.13 -22.69 -14.78
CA LEU A 610 26.17 -23.88 -15.63
C LEU A 610 25.38 -23.67 -16.93
N ALA A 611 24.19 -23.09 -16.86
CA ALA A 611 23.34 -22.85 -18.02
C ALA A 611 23.96 -21.82 -18.98
N GLU A 612 24.62 -20.78 -18.45
CA GLU A 612 25.41 -19.83 -19.25
C GLU A 612 26.53 -20.56 -20.02
N TRP A 613 27.30 -21.42 -19.34
CA TRP A 613 28.37 -22.20 -19.97
C TRP A 613 27.84 -23.15 -21.05
N ILE A 614 26.76 -23.88 -20.77
CA ILE A 614 26.09 -24.77 -21.74
C ILE A 614 25.58 -23.98 -22.94
N SER A 615 24.87 -22.87 -22.72
CA SER A 615 24.28 -22.06 -23.78
C SER A 615 25.36 -21.37 -24.64
N THR A 616 26.45 -20.93 -24.02
CA THR A 616 27.64 -20.43 -24.73
C THR A 616 28.28 -21.52 -25.60
N LYS A 617 28.32 -22.77 -25.13
CA LYS A 617 28.92 -23.88 -25.89
C LYS A 617 28.06 -24.37 -27.06
N ILE A 618 26.74 -24.42 -26.87
CA ILE A 618 25.78 -24.97 -27.85
C ILE A 618 25.30 -23.89 -28.83
N ILE A 619 24.77 -22.79 -28.30
CA ILE A 619 24.04 -21.74 -29.06
C ILE A 619 24.94 -20.53 -29.34
N ARG A 620 26.07 -20.40 -28.63
CA ARG A 620 26.96 -19.21 -28.60
C ARG A 620 26.31 -17.95 -28.02
N ALA A 621 25.30 -18.12 -27.16
CA ALA A 621 24.60 -17.04 -26.50
C ALA A 621 24.37 -17.38 -25.02
N GLY A 622 25.32 -17.01 -24.14
CA GLY A 622 25.30 -17.37 -22.71
C GLY A 622 24.04 -16.90 -21.97
N ILE A 623 23.62 -15.66 -22.24
CA ILE A 623 22.46 -14.97 -21.65
C ILE A 623 21.18 -15.83 -21.67
N ILE A 624 20.94 -16.59 -22.74
CA ILE A 624 19.75 -17.45 -22.88
C ILE A 624 19.68 -18.51 -21.76
N GLY A 625 20.83 -19.00 -21.29
CA GLY A 625 20.90 -19.97 -20.20
C GLY A 625 20.42 -19.37 -18.87
N GLN A 626 20.79 -18.12 -18.58
CA GLN A 626 20.41 -17.43 -17.34
C GLN A 626 18.90 -17.10 -17.34
N ILE A 627 18.37 -16.60 -18.47
CA ILE A 627 16.92 -16.38 -18.64
C ILE A 627 16.13 -17.70 -18.47
N ALA A 628 16.62 -18.80 -19.05
CA ALA A 628 15.97 -20.11 -18.93
C ALA A 628 15.93 -20.63 -17.48
N VAL A 629 17.00 -20.45 -16.71
CA VAL A 629 17.03 -20.77 -15.27
C VAL A 629 16.04 -19.87 -14.50
N GLY A 630 15.95 -18.58 -14.86
CA GLY A 630 14.93 -17.67 -14.35
C GLY A 630 13.50 -18.20 -14.58
N ILE A 631 13.15 -18.54 -15.82
CA ILE A 631 11.83 -19.11 -16.17
C ILE A 631 11.52 -20.37 -15.35
N ILE A 632 12.51 -21.26 -15.18
CA ILE A 632 12.34 -22.51 -14.43
C ILE A 632 12.11 -22.24 -12.94
N TYR A 633 12.97 -21.44 -12.31
CA TYR A 633 12.92 -21.22 -10.86
C TYR A 633 11.82 -20.24 -10.43
N GLY A 634 11.41 -19.32 -11.30
CA GLY A 634 10.41 -18.31 -11.01
C GLY A 634 8.96 -18.80 -11.09
N LYS A 635 8.04 -17.86 -10.83
CA LYS A 635 6.60 -18.11 -10.78
C LYS A 635 5.89 -18.59 -12.07
N PRO A 636 6.40 -18.43 -13.33
CA PRO A 636 5.64 -18.85 -14.51
C PRO A 636 5.75 -20.35 -14.84
N LEU A 637 6.67 -21.11 -14.22
CA LEU A 637 6.85 -22.55 -14.53
C LEU A 637 6.86 -23.46 -13.29
N ALA A 638 7.95 -23.50 -12.52
CA ALA A 638 8.09 -24.45 -11.40
C ALA A 638 8.12 -23.79 -10.02
N ASN A 639 8.27 -22.46 -9.93
CA ASN A 639 8.20 -21.67 -8.69
C ASN A 639 9.05 -22.27 -7.54
N ILE A 640 10.27 -22.69 -7.88
CA ILE A 640 11.22 -23.35 -6.97
C ILE A 640 11.89 -22.31 -6.06
N LEU A 641 12.17 -21.12 -6.58
CA LEU A 641 12.69 -20.00 -5.81
C LEU A 641 11.52 -19.26 -5.16
N GLU A 642 11.60 -18.98 -3.86
CA GLU A 642 10.51 -18.27 -3.17
C GLU A 642 10.35 -16.82 -3.66
N TYR A 643 9.14 -16.30 -3.53
CA TYR A 643 8.78 -14.96 -4.01
C TYR A 643 9.66 -13.82 -3.42
N PRO A 644 10.04 -13.81 -2.12
CA PRO A 644 10.95 -12.80 -1.58
C PRO A 644 12.34 -12.80 -2.22
N TRP A 645 12.86 -13.98 -2.56
CA TRP A 645 14.12 -14.12 -3.30
C TRP A 645 13.96 -13.65 -4.75
N GLN A 646 12.84 -13.95 -5.42
CA GLN A 646 12.54 -13.41 -6.76
C GLN A 646 12.54 -11.87 -6.76
N GLN A 647 11.88 -11.23 -5.78
CA GLN A 647 11.85 -9.77 -5.64
C GLN A 647 13.23 -9.18 -5.31
N THR A 648 13.99 -9.82 -4.41
CA THR A 648 15.34 -9.40 -4.03
C THR A 648 16.30 -9.45 -5.23
N PHE A 649 16.25 -10.53 -6.01
CA PHE A 649 17.07 -10.70 -7.20
C PHE A 649 16.65 -9.78 -8.35
N LEU A 650 15.37 -9.42 -8.46
CA LEU A 650 14.90 -8.38 -9.38
C LEU A 650 15.47 -7.01 -9.00
N ALA A 651 15.42 -6.61 -7.73
CA ALA A 651 15.97 -5.33 -7.27
C ALA A 651 17.49 -5.25 -7.47
N ILE A 652 18.24 -6.30 -7.10
CA ILE A 652 19.69 -6.39 -7.34
C ILE A 652 20.01 -6.43 -8.85
N GLY A 653 19.20 -7.15 -9.64
CA GLY A 653 19.31 -7.21 -11.09
C GLY A 653 19.11 -5.84 -11.75
N TYR A 654 18.18 -5.02 -11.26
CA TYR A 654 17.95 -3.66 -11.76
C TYR A 654 19.13 -2.72 -11.46
N VAL A 655 19.80 -2.87 -10.30
CA VAL A 655 21.08 -2.22 -10.03
C VAL A 655 22.16 -2.71 -11.00
N GLY A 656 22.18 -4.01 -11.30
CA GLY A 656 23.01 -4.61 -12.35
C GLY A 656 22.80 -3.97 -13.73
N LEU A 657 21.55 -3.73 -14.13
CA LEU A 657 21.22 -3.06 -15.39
C LEU A 657 21.74 -1.61 -15.44
N ILE A 658 21.57 -0.85 -14.35
CA ILE A 658 22.11 0.51 -14.23
C ILE A 658 23.63 0.50 -14.45
N LEU A 659 24.33 -0.49 -13.88
CA LEU A 659 25.78 -0.64 -14.02
C LEU A 659 26.22 -1.11 -15.42
N ILE A 660 25.46 -2.00 -16.10
CA ILE A 660 25.69 -2.37 -17.51
C ILE A 660 25.64 -1.13 -18.41
N ILE A 661 24.62 -0.29 -18.23
CA ILE A 661 24.41 0.90 -19.07
C ILE A 661 25.43 2.00 -18.75
N PHE A 662 25.83 2.13 -17.47
CA PHE A 662 26.94 2.99 -17.06
C PHE A 662 28.29 2.53 -17.63
N GLU A 663 28.59 1.22 -17.61
CA GLU A 663 29.77 0.64 -18.25
C GLU A 663 29.76 0.90 -19.76
N GLY A 664 28.63 0.67 -20.44
CA GLY A 664 28.43 1.02 -21.85
C GLY A 664 28.77 2.49 -22.10
N GLY A 665 28.28 3.41 -21.25
CA GLY A 665 28.62 4.83 -21.26
C GLY A 665 30.13 5.12 -21.10
N LEU A 666 30.83 4.38 -20.24
CA LEU A 666 32.29 4.50 -20.07
C LEU A 666 33.06 4.05 -21.31
N GLN A 667 32.57 3.02 -22.02
CA GLN A 667 33.23 2.44 -23.20
C GLN A 667 33.00 3.24 -24.51
N VAL A 668 32.06 4.20 -24.55
CA VAL A 668 31.70 4.94 -25.79
C VAL A 668 32.89 5.67 -26.43
N ARG A 669 33.23 5.26 -27.66
CA ARG A 669 34.28 5.89 -28.48
C ARG A 669 33.74 7.09 -29.27
N LEU A 670 33.58 8.23 -28.59
CA LEU A 670 33.03 9.47 -29.15
C LEU A 670 33.70 9.96 -30.46
N ASP A 671 34.95 9.57 -30.74
CA ASP A 671 35.65 9.99 -31.97
C ASP A 671 35.30 9.15 -33.20
N LEU A 672 34.98 7.86 -33.01
CA LEU A 672 34.50 7.01 -34.09
C LEU A 672 33.10 7.45 -34.53
N LEU A 673 32.26 7.79 -33.55
CA LEU A 673 30.93 8.36 -33.78
C LEU A 673 30.99 9.67 -34.57
N LYS A 674 31.94 10.59 -34.27
CA LYS A 674 32.13 11.82 -35.06
C LYS A 674 32.51 11.56 -36.52
N GLN A 675 33.30 10.52 -36.80
CA GLN A 675 33.82 10.26 -38.16
C GLN A 675 32.75 9.71 -39.12
N ASN A 676 31.81 8.89 -38.62
CA ASN A 676 30.73 8.31 -39.44
C ASN A 676 29.33 8.74 -38.96
N PHE A 677 29.21 9.91 -38.31
CA PHE A 677 28.01 10.37 -37.61
C PHE A 677 26.74 10.29 -38.47
N LEU A 678 26.75 10.95 -39.64
CA LEU A 678 25.56 11.04 -40.50
C LEU A 678 25.08 9.67 -41.00
N LEU A 679 25.99 8.78 -41.38
CA LEU A 679 25.67 7.42 -41.80
C LEU A 679 25.11 6.58 -40.62
N SER A 680 25.66 6.78 -39.42
CA SER A 680 25.22 6.05 -38.22
C SER A 680 23.84 6.52 -37.74
N VAL A 681 23.58 7.83 -37.80
CA VAL A 681 22.26 8.43 -37.51
C VAL A 681 21.22 7.98 -38.52
N LEU A 682 21.54 7.93 -39.82
CA LEU A 682 20.61 7.43 -40.84
C LEU A 682 20.32 5.94 -40.67
N ALA A 683 21.35 5.14 -40.35
CA ALA A 683 21.20 3.72 -40.03
C ALA A 683 20.27 3.51 -38.82
N ALA A 684 20.53 4.20 -37.70
CA ALA A 684 19.71 4.14 -36.49
C ALA A 684 18.28 4.66 -36.72
N ALA A 685 18.10 5.79 -37.43
CA ALA A 685 16.78 6.31 -37.77
C ALA A 685 15.96 5.30 -38.60
N THR A 686 16.57 4.61 -39.57
CA THR A 686 15.89 3.48 -40.23
C THR A 686 15.67 2.30 -39.28
N GLY A 687 16.63 2.02 -38.39
CA GLY A 687 16.55 1.00 -37.37
C GLY A 687 15.41 1.19 -36.36
N VAL A 688 14.98 2.43 -36.10
CA VAL A 688 13.86 2.73 -35.20
C VAL A 688 12.54 2.89 -35.96
N CYS A 689 12.52 3.71 -37.01
CA CYS A 689 11.27 4.06 -37.69
C CYS A 689 10.65 2.90 -38.50
N PHE A 690 11.46 2.00 -39.09
CA PHE A 690 10.90 0.88 -39.86
C PHE A 690 10.21 -0.18 -38.97
N PRO A 691 10.81 -0.65 -37.86
CA PRO A 691 10.11 -1.56 -36.94
C PRO A 691 8.80 -0.99 -36.40
N ILE A 692 8.77 0.29 -35.99
CA ILE A 692 7.54 0.94 -35.52
C ILE A 692 6.51 1.03 -36.66
N GLY A 693 6.89 1.54 -37.83
CA GLY A 693 5.97 1.70 -38.97
C GLY A 693 5.42 0.36 -39.51
N LEU A 694 6.23 -0.70 -39.54
CA LEU A 694 5.77 -2.03 -39.94
C LEU A 694 4.95 -2.73 -38.85
N SER A 695 5.17 -2.39 -37.56
CA SER A 695 4.29 -2.84 -36.48
C SER A 695 2.88 -2.27 -36.65
N TYR A 696 2.72 -1.00 -37.03
CA TYR A 696 1.42 -0.43 -37.42
C TYR A 696 0.75 -1.14 -38.60
N LEU A 697 1.54 -1.63 -39.57
CA LEU A 697 0.99 -2.36 -40.72
C LEU A 697 0.48 -3.76 -40.34
N LEU A 698 1.13 -4.47 -39.41
CA LEU A 698 0.71 -5.83 -39.02
C LEU A 698 -0.20 -5.86 -37.80
N LEU A 699 0.16 -5.19 -36.71
CA LEU A 699 -0.55 -5.30 -35.43
C LEU A 699 -1.85 -4.51 -35.44
N TYR A 700 -1.80 -3.23 -35.83
CA TYR A 700 -2.99 -2.37 -35.89
C TYR A 700 -3.92 -2.74 -37.06
N LEU A 701 -3.40 -2.79 -38.30
CA LEU A 701 -4.24 -3.09 -39.48
C LEU A 701 -4.54 -4.59 -39.70
N GLY A 702 -3.67 -5.49 -39.22
CA GLY A 702 -3.79 -6.93 -39.47
C GLY A 702 -4.35 -7.74 -38.29
N TYR A 703 -3.88 -7.50 -37.07
CA TYR A 703 -4.31 -8.22 -35.86
C TYR A 703 -5.35 -7.46 -35.01
N GLY A 704 -5.62 -6.19 -35.33
CA GLY A 704 -6.62 -5.36 -34.67
C GLY A 704 -6.21 -4.81 -33.30
N TYR A 705 -4.91 -4.75 -33.01
CA TYR A 705 -4.36 -4.19 -31.76
C TYR A 705 -4.51 -2.66 -31.71
N GLY A 706 -4.48 -2.09 -30.51
CA GLY A 706 -4.61 -0.64 -30.30
C GLY A 706 -3.49 0.17 -30.96
N ALA A 707 -3.72 1.45 -31.25
CA ALA A 707 -2.67 2.30 -31.83
C ALA A 707 -1.51 2.54 -30.84
N VAL A 708 -1.83 2.87 -29.59
CA VAL A 708 -0.83 3.06 -28.51
C VAL A 708 -0.13 1.74 -28.17
N GLU A 709 -0.89 0.65 -28.05
CA GLU A 709 -0.37 -0.72 -27.92
C GLU A 709 0.65 -1.07 -29.01
N THR A 710 0.29 -0.81 -30.27
CA THR A 710 1.14 -1.08 -31.43
C THR A 710 2.40 -0.21 -31.45
N PHE A 711 2.32 1.03 -30.96
CA PHE A 711 3.48 1.89 -30.76
C PHE A 711 4.43 1.33 -29.69
N ILE A 712 3.90 0.91 -28.53
CA ILE A 712 4.69 0.34 -27.43
C ILE A 712 5.40 -0.94 -27.90
N ILE A 713 4.68 -1.86 -28.54
CA ILE A 713 5.24 -3.10 -29.08
C ILE A 713 6.30 -2.81 -30.17
N GLY A 714 6.04 -1.86 -31.07
CA GLY A 714 6.98 -1.45 -32.11
C GLY A 714 8.24 -0.77 -31.54
N ALA A 715 8.10 -0.01 -30.45
CA ALA A 715 9.20 0.63 -29.73
C ALA A 715 10.08 -0.41 -29.01
N ALA A 716 9.48 -1.40 -28.34
CA ALA A 716 10.21 -2.50 -27.72
C ALA A 716 11.08 -3.27 -28.74
N LEU A 717 10.54 -3.53 -29.93
CA LEU A 717 11.26 -4.17 -31.04
C LEU A 717 12.10 -3.20 -31.88
N SER A 718 12.32 -1.96 -31.43
CA SER A 718 13.24 -0.99 -32.04
C SER A 718 14.63 -0.94 -31.39
N ALA A 719 14.80 -1.34 -30.13
CA ALA A 719 16.11 -1.41 -29.46
C ALA A 719 16.98 -2.56 -30.00
N THR A 720 18.32 -2.47 -29.89
CA THR A 720 19.25 -3.42 -30.55
C THR A 720 20.36 -3.87 -29.59
N SER A 721 20.29 -5.10 -29.06
CA SER A 721 21.29 -5.57 -28.08
C SER A 721 22.67 -5.81 -28.72
N LEU A 722 23.63 -4.95 -28.35
CA LEU A 722 25.02 -5.01 -28.79
C LEU A 722 25.77 -6.24 -28.22
N GLY A 723 25.52 -6.60 -26.96
CA GLY A 723 26.29 -7.61 -26.22
C GLY A 723 26.23 -9.02 -26.84
N THR A 724 25.04 -9.47 -27.23
CA THR A 724 24.82 -10.77 -27.90
C THR A 724 25.51 -10.86 -29.25
N THR A 725 25.59 -9.74 -29.98
CA THR A 725 26.19 -9.70 -31.32
C THR A 725 27.72 -9.61 -31.26
N PHE A 726 28.26 -8.80 -30.34
CA PHE A 726 29.71 -8.66 -30.18
C PHE A 726 30.39 -9.89 -29.58
N SER A 727 29.74 -10.59 -28.65
CA SER A 727 30.24 -11.87 -28.12
C SER A 727 30.32 -12.95 -29.21
N VAL A 728 29.36 -13.01 -30.14
CA VAL A 728 29.44 -13.93 -31.29
C VAL A 728 30.47 -13.49 -32.32
N ILE A 729 30.60 -12.18 -32.60
CA ILE A 729 31.66 -11.66 -33.49
C ILE A 729 33.05 -12.01 -32.93
N SER A 730 33.29 -11.75 -31.63
CA SER A 730 34.57 -12.02 -30.96
C SER A 730 34.89 -13.52 -30.92
N SER A 731 33.92 -14.38 -30.55
CA SER A 731 34.12 -15.83 -30.50
C SER A 731 34.19 -16.52 -31.87
N ALA A 732 33.71 -15.89 -32.94
CA ALA A 732 33.79 -16.43 -34.30
C ALA A 732 35.00 -15.90 -35.11
N ALA A 733 35.54 -14.73 -34.78
CA ALA A 733 36.57 -14.05 -35.55
C ALA A 733 37.99 -14.27 -35.00
N SER A 734 38.50 -15.49 -35.09
CA SER A 734 39.86 -15.88 -34.63
C SER A 734 41.05 -15.26 -35.41
N ALA A 735 40.81 -14.28 -36.29
CA ALA A 735 41.84 -13.68 -37.14
C ALA A 735 41.69 -12.18 -37.45
N ILE A 736 40.53 -11.57 -37.22
CA ILE A 736 40.25 -10.16 -37.56
C ILE A 736 39.29 -9.58 -36.51
N ASP A 737 39.71 -8.57 -35.75
CA ASP A 737 38.80 -7.81 -34.90
C ASP A 737 37.88 -6.93 -35.77
N LEU A 738 36.66 -7.42 -35.99
CA LEU A 738 35.65 -6.74 -36.80
C LEU A 738 35.18 -5.42 -36.17
N SER A 739 35.39 -5.18 -34.87
CA SER A 739 35.07 -3.89 -34.22
C SER A 739 35.92 -2.73 -34.76
N GLN A 740 37.17 -3.02 -35.18
CA GLN A 740 38.11 -2.03 -35.76
C GLN A 740 37.84 -1.76 -37.25
N THR A 741 36.87 -2.43 -37.86
CA THR A 741 36.50 -2.18 -39.26
C THR A 741 35.61 -0.95 -39.39
N ARG A 742 35.57 -0.35 -40.58
CA ARG A 742 34.68 0.79 -40.82
C ARG A 742 33.20 0.41 -40.63
N VAL A 743 32.79 -0.79 -41.04
CA VAL A 743 31.44 -1.33 -40.75
C VAL A 743 31.22 -1.55 -39.27
N GLY A 744 32.20 -2.12 -38.55
CA GLY A 744 32.16 -2.25 -37.09
C GLY A 744 31.92 -0.90 -36.40
N SER A 745 32.63 0.15 -36.82
CA SER A 745 32.45 1.50 -36.26
C SER A 745 31.06 2.10 -36.51
N VAL A 746 30.44 1.80 -37.66
CA VAL A 746 29.06 2.23 -37.99
C VAL A 746 28.04 1.40 -37.20
N LEU A 747 28.25 0.08 -37.09
CA LEU A 747 27.43 -0.83 -36.29
C LEU A 747 27.38 -0.39 -34.81
N VAL A 748 28.53 -0.19 -34.18
CA VAL A 748 28.62 0.29 -32.78
C VAL A 748 27.94 1.64 -32.64
N SER A 749 28.25 2.60 -33.53
CA SER A 749 27.70 3.97 -33.41
C SER A 749 26.19 4.01 -33.61
N ALA A 750 25.63 3.22 -34.54
CA ALA A 750 24.20 3.18 -34.79
C ALA A 750 23.42 2.43 -33.70
N ALA A 751 23.95 1.32 -33.18
CA ALA A 751 23.27 0.57 -32.12
C ALA A 751 23.30 1.31 -30.77
N VAL A 752 24.38 2.05 -30.44
CA VAL A 752 24.36 2.97 -29.27
C VAL A 752 23.30 4.06 -29.42
N ILE A 753 23.00 4.52 -30.65
CA ILE A 753 21.92 5.48 -30.89
C ILE A 753 20.55 4.80 -30.75
N ASP A 754 20.37 3.58 -31.30
CA ASP A 754 19.14 2.79 -31.13
C ASP A 754 18.83 2.57 -29.63
N ASP A 755 19.82 2.19 -28.83
CA ASP A 755 19.65 1.95 -27.40
C ASP A 755 19.32 3.24 -26.63
N VAL A 756 20.02 4.35 -26.92
CA VAL A 756 19.68 5.66 -26.34
C VAL A 756 18.24 6.07 -26.68
N VAL A 757 17.80 5.87 -27.92
CA VAL A 757 16.41 6.16 -28.33
C VAL A 757 15.43 5.22 -27.61
N GLY A 758 15.75 3.94 -27.47
CA GLY A 758 14.96 2.97 -26.71
C GLY A 758 14.78 3.36 -25.25
N LEU A 759 15.84 3.81 -24.58
CA LEU A 759 15.78 4.28 -23.19
C LEU A 759 14.90 5.54 -23.05
N VAL A 760 14.94 6.47 -24.00
CA VAL A 760 14.04 7.63 -24.02
C VAL A 760 12.59 7.21 -24.26
N LEU A 761 12.34 6.28 -25.20
CA LEU A 761 11.01 5.75 -25.46
C LEU A 761 10.42 5.03 -24.23
N SER A 762 11.24 4.31 -23.46
CA SER A 762 10.80 3.68 -22.21
C SER A 762 10.21 4.69 -21.21
N SER A 763 10.80 5.89 -21.11
CA SER A 763 10.28 6.96 -20.24
C SER A 763 8.98 7.56 -20.78
N VAL A 764 8.87 7.73 -22.11
CA VAL A 764 7.61 8.17 -22.73
C VAL A 764 6.49 7.15 -22.49
N ILE A 765 6.81 5.87 -22.42
CA ILE A 765 5.82 4.79 -22.23
C ILE A 765 5.34 4.72 -20.78
N GLY A 766 6.23 4.85 -19.78
CA GLY A 766 5.83 4.93 -18.37
C GLY A 766 4.90 6.14 -18.10
N ASP A 767 5.27 7.32 -18.59
CA ASP A 767 4.47 8.56 -18.45
C ASP A 767 3.08 8.47 -19.13
N LEU A 768 2.86 7.56 -20.10
CA LEU A 768 1.52 7.31 -20.67
C LEU A 768 0.59 6.59 -19.69
N GLY A 769 1.11 5.92 -18.65
CA GLY A 769 0.31 5.29 -17.61
C GLY A 769 -0.58 6.28 -16.85
N GLU A 770 -0.08 7.50 -16.60
CA GLU A 770 -0.79 8.58 -15.88
C GLU A 770 -2.12 8.99 -16.54
N LEU A 771 -2.27 8.78 -17.85
CA LEU A 771 -3.50 9.06 -18.60
C LEU A 771 -4.63 8.03 -18.38
N SER A 772 -4.33 6.93 -17.69
CA SER A 772 -5.25 5.81 -17.44
C SER A 772 -6.00 5.93 -16.11
N GLY A 773 -5.60 6.89 -15.26
CA GLY A 773 -6.17 7.11 -13.93
C GLY A 773 -7.41 8.01 -13.89
N PRO A 774 -8.10 8.09 -12.74
CA PRO A 774 -9.33 8.88 -12.58
C PRO A 774 -9.18 10.40 -12.83
N ASP A 775 -7.96 10.96 -12.75
CA ASP A 775 -7.66 12.38 -12.94
C ASP A 775 -7.39 12.81 -14.40
N ALA A 776 -7.72 11.95 -15.40
CA ALA A 776 -7.41 12.15 -16.81
C ALA A 776 -8.00 13.42 -17.48
N SER A 777 -8.87 14.17 -16.80
CA SER A 777 -9.61 15.32 -17.35
C SER A 777 -8.78 16.60 -17.56
N HIS A 778 -7.61 16.73 -16.94
CA HIS A 778 -6.81 17.97 -16.94
C HIS A 778 -5.43 17.87 -17.62
N VAL A 779 -5.04 16.71 -18.14
CA VAL A 779 -3.66 16.46 -18.61
C VAL A 779 -3.47 16.74 -20.11
N ASN A 780 -2.45 17.54 -20.45
CA ASN A 780 -2.16 17.90 -21.84
C ASN A 780 -1.25 16.83 -22.48
N LEU A 781 -1.84 15.93 -23.27
CA LEU A 781 -1.18 14.81 -23.96
C LEU A 781 0.14 15.18 -24.67
N GLY A 782 0.19 16.37 -25.28
CA GLY A 782 1.39 16.85 -25.97
C GLY A 782 2.56 17.18 -25.03
N TRP A 783 2.28 17.54 -23.76
CA TRP A 783 3.30 17.80 -22.76
C TRP A 783 3.83 16.51 -22.10
N ILE A 784 2.96 15.52 -21.87
CA ILE A 784 3.36 14.19 -21.36
C ILE A 784 4.39 13.55 -22.29
N ILE A 785 4.07 13.46 -23.59
CA ILE A 785 5.01 12.89 -24.58
C ILE A 785 6.20 13.83 -24.82
N GLY A 786 5.98 15.15 -24.79
CA GLY A 786 7.01 16.14 -25.06
C GLY A 786 8.09 16.26 -23.97
N ARG A 787 7.72 16.12 -22.69
CA ARG A 787 8.61 16.35 -21.54
C ARG A 787 9.82 15.40 -21.53
N PRO A 788 9.68 14.06 -21.58
CA PRO A 788 10.83 13.16 -21.60
C PRO A 788 11.74 13.39 -22.80
N ILE A 789 11.17 13.65 -23.98
CA ILE A 789 11.95 13.90 -25.21
C ILE A 789 12.78 15.18 -25.08
N VAL A 790 12.16 16.28 -24.63
CA VAL A 790 12.84 17.57 -24.44
C VAL A 790 13.87 17.50 -23.31
N ALA A 791 13.55 16.86 -22.18
CA ALA A 791 14.48 16.65 -21.07
C ALA A 791 15.69 15.82 -21.50
N SER A 792 15.47 14.73 -22.22
CA SER A 792 16.55 13.86 -22.73
C SER A 792 17.43 14.58 -23.74
N ALA A 793 16.84 15.33 -24.68
CA ALA A 793 17.59 16.13 -25.64
C ALA A 793 18.39 17.25 -24.96
N ALA A 794 17.82 17.92 -23.97
CA ALA A 794 18.51 18.91 -23.17
C ALA A 794 19.70 18.29 -22.41
N MET A 795 19.51 17.15 -21.74
CA MET A 795 20.60 16.44 -21.05
C MET A 795 21.69 15.96 -22.03
N ALA A 796 21.31 15.43 -23.19
CA ALA A 796 22.25 14.98 -24.23
C ALA A 796 23.13 16.11 -24.79
N ILE A 797 22.57 17.33 -24.91
CA ILE A 797 23.29 18.51 -25.43
C ILE A 797 24.07 19.22 -24.32
N LEU A 798 23.48 19.42 -23.14
CA LEU A 798 24.08 20.15 -22.03
C LEU A 798 25.23 19.37 -21.39
N THR A 799 25.13 18.03 -21.26
CA THR A 799 26.18 17.20 -20.65
C THR A 799 27.56 17.40 -21.31
N PRO A 800 27.76 17.20 -22.63
CA PRO A 800 29.07 17.40 -23.26
C PRO A 800 29.53 18.87 -23.24
N ILE A 801 28.61 19.85 -23.28
CA ILE A 801 28.96 21.28 -23.17
C ILE A 801 29.48 21.58 -21.76
N PHE A 802 28.73 21.22 -20.72
CA PHE A 802 29.06 21.42 -19.32
C PHE A 802 30.35 20.69 -18.94
N THR A 803 30.51 19.43 -19.35
CA THR A 803 31.73 18.64 -19.11
C THR A 803 32.94 19.32 -19.73
N LYS A 804 32.86 19.73 -21.01
CA LYS A 804 34.00 20.28 -21.74
C LYS A 804 34.41 21.68 -21.28
N TRP A 805 33.45 22.57 -21.06
CA TRP A 805 33.72 24.00 -20.85
C TRP A 805 33.72 24.42 -19.39
N ILE A 806 33.10 23.66 -18.49
CA ILE A 806 33.00 23.99 -17.06
C ILE A 806 33.73 22.94 -16.21
N PHE A 807 33.31 21.68 -16.27
CA PHE A 807 33.77 20.69 -15.29
C PHE A 807 35.21 20.21 -15.54
N ALA A 808 35.59 19.88 -16.78
CA ALA A 808 36.95 19.46 -17.13
C ALA A 808 38.04 20.50 -16.78
N PRO A 809 37.91 21.81 -17.08
CA PRO A 809 38.93 22.79 -16.68
C PRO A 809 39.00 23.00 -15.16
N ILE A 810 37.88 22.91 -14.43
CA ILE A 810 37.89 22.95 -12.96
C ILE A 810 38.60 21.71 -12.40
N PHE A 811 38.26 20.52 -12.91
CA PHE A 811 38.83 19.24 -12.48
C PHE A 811 40.36 19.23 -12.66
N ARG A 812 40.85 19.57 -13.85
CA ARG A 812 42.30 19.59 -14.16
C ARG A 812 43.07 20.62 -13.32
N ARG A 813 42.47 21.79 -13.07
CA ARG A 813 43.13 22.89 -12.36
C ARG A 813 43.19 22.71 -10.85
N TRP A 814 42.19 22.08 -10.23
CA TRP A 814 42.03 22.04 -8.77
C TRP A 814 41.94 20.64 -8.15
N ILE A 815 41.47 19.66 -8.91
CA ILE A 815 41.07 18.34 -8.38
C ILE A 815 42.08 17.26 -8.77
N GLU A 816 42.53 17.23 -10.03
CA GLU A 816 43.41 16.20 -10.60
C GLU A 816 44.67 15.94 -9.76
N HIS A 817 45.35 17.00 -9.31
CA HIS A 817 46.57 16.88 -8.48
C HIS A 817 46.31 16.26 -7.09
N LYS A 818 45.11 16.41 -6.53
CA LYS A 818 44.73 15.80 -5.25
C LYS A 818 44.22 14.38 -5.43
N PHE A 819 43.48 14.13 -6.52
CA PHE A 819 42.94 12.82 -6.88
C PHE A 819 44.05 11.83 -7.27
N ALA A 820 45.05 12.27 -8.04
CA ALA A 820 46.20 11.44 -8.41
C ALA A 820 47.01 10.88 -7.21
N LYS A 821 46.79 11.39 -5.98
CA LYS A 821 47.38 10.83 -4.75
C LYS A 821 46.65 9.58 -4.23
N PHE A 822 45.36 9.45 -4.52
CA PHE A 822 44.49 8.37 -4.02
C PHE A 822 44.00 7.44 -5.15
N ASP A 823 44.39 7.74 -6.39
CA ASP A 823 44.36 6.83 -7.53
C ASP A 823 42.97 6.19 -7.72
N HIS A 824 42.89 4.87 -7.88
CA HIS A 824 41.62 4.15 -8.03
C HIS A 824 40.56 4.43 -6.95
N VAL A 825 40.94 4.70 -5.68
CA VAL A 825 39.98 4.95 -4.58
C VAL A 825 39.25 6.28 -4.77
N SER A 826 39.94 7.31 -5.26
CA SER A 826 39.29 8.58 -5.58
C SER A 826 38.43 8.52 -6.84
N ASN A 827 38.85 7.70 -7.82
CA ASN A 827 38.06 7.48 -9.03
C ASN A 827 36.73 6.78 -8.74
N ILE A 828 36.70 5.72 -7.91
CA ILE A 828 35.45 5.00 -7.60
C ILE A 828 34.46 5.86 -6.80
N LEU A 829 34.95 6.68 -5.85
CA LEU A 829 34.09 7.60 -5.10
C LEU A 829 33.44 8.65 -6.02
N LEU A 830 34.20 9.19 -6.98
CA LEU A 830 33.66 10.11 -7.99
C LEU A 830 32.72 9.43 -8.98
N MET A 831 32.97 8.18 -9.36
CA MET A 831 32.05 7.38 -10.18
C MET A 831 30.69 7.24 -9.50
N VAL A 832 30.67 6.84 -8.22
CA VAL A 832 29.43 6.72 -7.44
C VAL A 832 28.71 8.06 -7.32
N LEU A 833 29.42 9.15 -6.96
CA LEU A 833 28.83 10.48 -6.82
C LEU A 833 28.21 10.97 -8.14
N VAL A 834 28.92 10.85 -9.27
CA VAL A 834 28.42 11.27 -10.58
C VAL A 834 27.25 10.39 -11.03
N LEU A 835 27.31 9.07 -10.83
CA LEU A 835 26.21 8.16 -11.17
C LEU A 835 24.95 8.49 -10.36
N SER A 836 25.05 8.63 -9.04
CA SER A 836 23.92 9.04 -8.18
C SER A 836 23.37 10.41 -8.57
N ALA A 837 24.22 11.39 -8.89
CA ALA A 837 23.78 12.72 -9.29
C ALA A 837 23.00 12.69 -10.61
N PHE A 838 23.48 11.98 -11.64
CA PHE A 838 22.80 11.86 -12.92
C PHE A 838 21.50 11.04 -12.84
N ILE A 839 21.46 9.98 -12.01
CA ILE A 839 20.23 9.23 -11.71
C ILE A 839 19.17 10.14 -11.08
N SER A 840 19.55 10.92 -10.06
CA SER A 840 18.64 11.87 -9.42
C SER A 840 18.16 12.96 -10.38
N ILE A 841 19.06 13.54 -11.19
CA ILE A 841 18.70 14.56 -12.20
C ILE A 841 17.72 13.98 -13.24
N ALA A 842 17.94 12.76 -13.72
CA ALA A 842 17.06 12.10 -14.67
C ALA A 842 15.65 11.89 -14.08
N ALA A 843 15.59 11.33 -12.85
CA ALA A 843 14.34 11.09 -12.14
C ALA A 843 13.53 12.40 -11.93
N TYR A 844 14.15 13.46 -11.42
CA TYR A 844 13.46 14.75 -11.22
C TYR A 844 13.08 15.45 -12.52
N ALA A 845 13.87 15.31 -13.59
CA ALA A 845 13.55 15.90 -14.89
C ALA A 845 12.33 15.22 -15.56
N GLY A 846 12.06 13.95 -15.25
CA GLY A 846 11.12 13.11 -16.00
C GLY A 846 11.76 12.58 -17.27
N THR A 847 12.91 11.92 -17.14
CA THR A 847 13.55 11.13 -18.19
C THR A 847 14.10 9.84 -17.60
N SER A 848 14.43 8.87 -18.46
CA SER A 848 14.90 7.55 -18.07
C SER A 848 16.15 7.62 -17.17
N VAL A 849 16.04 7.02 -15.99
CA VAL A 849 17.16 6.83 -15.04
C VAL A 849 18.33 6.10 -15.71
N LEU A 850 18.03 5.14 -16.60
CA LEU A 850 19.02 4.40 -17.37
C LEU A 850 19.77 5.31 -18.37
N PHE A 851 19.07 6.25 -19.00
CA PHE A 851 19.71 7.26 -19.85
C PHE A 851 20.59 8.22 -19.02
N GLY A 852 20.18 8.56 -17.80
CA GLY A 852 21.02 9.26 -16.82
C GLY A 852 22.33 8.51 -16.52
N ALA A 853 22.24 7.20 -16.26
CA ALA A 853 23.39 6.34 -16.02
C ALA A 853 24.35 6.26 -17.23
N PHE A 854 23.81 6.15 -18.45
CA PHE A 854 24.61 6.21 -19.68
C PHE A 854 25.39 7.55 -19.79
N LEU A 855 24.69 8.67 -19.58
CA LEU A 855 25.32 10.00 -19.62
C LEU A 855 26.39 10.17 -18.55
N ALA A 856 26.19 9.64 -17.33
CA ALA A 856 27.21 9.63 -16.27
C ALA A 856 28.51 8.93 -16.69
N GLY A 857 28.41 7.79 -17.38
CA GLY A 857 29.57 7.09 -17.95
C GLY A 857 30.29 7.96 -18.98
N THR A 858 29.55 8.52 -19.95
CA THR A 858 30.16 9.38 -20.99
C THR A 858 30.79 10.67 -20.45
N PHE A 859 30.22 11.24 -19.37
CA PHE A 859 30.74 12.40 -18.65
C PHE A 859 32.13 12.11 -18.08
N LEU A 860 32.27 10.99 -17.36
CA LEU A 860 33.52 10.58 -16.72
C LEU A 860 34.62 10.26 -17.74
N THR A 861 34.28 9.59 -18.84
CA THR A 861 35.22 9.29 -19.93
C THR A 861 35.84 10.54 -20.57
N TYR A 862 35.17 11.70 -20.50
CA TYR A 862 35.69 12.95 -21.06
C TYR A 862 36.57 13.77 -20.09
N LEU A 863 36.69 13.39 -18.81
CA LEU A 863 37.45 14.17 -17.82
C LEU A 863 38.98 14.10 -17.99
N PRO A 864 39.64 12.92 -18.01
CA PRO A 864 41.09 12.83 -17.91
C PRO A 864 41.79 13.02 -19.27
N SER A 865 42.72 13.97 -19.37
CA SER A 865 43.76 13.93 -20.42
C SER A 865 45.01 14.71 -19.98
N LYS A 866 46.05 13.99 -19.53
CA LYS A 866 47.36 14.59 -19.25
C LYS A 866 48.07 15.11 -20.52
N HIS A 867 47.71 14.55 -21.70
CA HIS A 867 48.12 15.03 -23.02
C HIS A 867 46.94 14.96 -24.01
N PRO A 868 46.62 16.02 -24.79
CA PRO A 868 45.52 16.01 -25.77
C PRO A 868 45.86 15.35 -27.12
N ASP A 869 47.13 15.02 -27.38
CA ASP A 869 47.65 14.73 -28.71
C ASP A 869 47.84 13.22 -28.96
N GLY A 870 46.84 12.59 -29.55
CA GLY A 870 46.86 11.17 -29.95
C GLY A 870 45.47 10.55 -29.91
N PRO A 871 45.18 9.51 -30.71
CA PRO A 871 43.85 8.92 -30.74
C PRO A 871 43.47 8.37 -29.35
N PHE A 872 42.21 8.57 -28.93
CA PHE A 872 41.66 8.02 -27.69
C PHE A 872 41.52 6.50 -27.77
N VAL A 873 42.65 5.77 -27.81
CA VAL A 873 42.68 4.32 -27.75
C VAL A 873 42.44 3.92 -26.30
N VAL A 874 41.52 2.97 -26.11
CA VAL A 874 41.38 2.26 -24.83
C VAL A 874 42.57 1.31 -24.77
N MET A 875 43.60 1.71 -24.03
CA MET A 875 44.73 0.83 -23.72
C MET A 875 44.21 -0.30 -22.82
N SER A 876 44.70 -1.52 -23.03
CA SER A 876 44.41 -2.62 -22.11
C SER A 876 44.88 -2.27 -20.70
N ARG A 877 44.22 -2.83 -19.69
CA ARG A 877 44.57 -2.65 -18.28
C ARG A 877 46.07 -2.86 -18.01
N GLU A 878 46.60 -3.97 -18.53
CA GLU A 878 48.00 -4.37 -18.45
C GLU A 878 48.98 -3.33 -19.04
N GLU A 879 48.57 -2.57 -20.05
CA GLU A 879 49.41 -1.58 -20.72
C GLU A 879 49.22 -0.16 -20.14
N GLY A 880 48.09 0.08 -19.46
CA GLY A 880 47.87 1.24 -18.59
C GLY A 880 48.75 1.17 -17.35
N GLU A 881 48.66 0.08 -16.59
CA GLU A 881 49.36 -0.14 -15.31
C GLU A 881 50.91 -0.18 -15.46
N ARG A 882 51.44 -0.55 -16.64
CA ARG A 882 52.89 -0.59 -16.91
C ARG A 882 53.56 0.78 -17.09
N ASN A 883 52.80 1.86 -17.31
CA ASN A 883 53.33 3.18 -17.65
C ASN A 883 53.09 4.18 -16.52
N ALA A 884 54.04 4.31 -15.58
CA ALA A 884 53.92 5.14 -14.37
C ALA A 884 53.57 6.63 -14.59
N ASP A 885 53.76 7.15 -15.81
CA ASP A 885 53.46 8.55 -16.15
C ASP A 885 51.97 8.83 -16.44
N LYS A 886 51.16 7.77 -16.65
CA LYS A 886 49.75 7.83 -17.05
C LYS A 886 48.83 7.54 -15.85
N SER A 887 47.83 8.38 -15.62
CA SER A 887 46.81 8.15 -14.59
C SER A 887 45.82 7.05 -15.01
N PRO A 888 45.27 6.25 -14.05
CA PRO A 888 44.29 5.22 -14.36
C PRO A 888 42.99 5.86 -14.85
N LYS A 889 42.40 5.24 -15.87
CA LYS A 889 41.11 5.66 -16.41
C LYS A 889 39.96 5.17 -15.50
N PHE A 890 38.80 5.83 -15.60
CA PHE A 890 37.59 5.38 -14.89
C PHE A 890 37.18 3.96 -15.30
N ILE A 891 37.35 3.57 -16.57
CA ILE A 891 37.12 2.19 -17.02
C ILE A 891 38.03 1.17 -16.32
N HIS A 892 39.33 1.46 -16.16
CA HIS A 892 40.26 0.58 -15.40
C HIS A 892 39.90 0.50 -13.91
N THR A 893 39.24 1.54 -13.37
CA THR A 893 38.74 1.54 -11.99
C THR A 893 37.46 0.71 -11.85
N PHE A 894 36.59 0.75 -12.85
CA PHE A 894 35.42 -0.13 -12.96
C PHE A 894 35.82 -1.61 -13.08
N GLU A 895 36.79 -1.90 -13.96
CA GLU A 895 37.42 -3.22 -14.16
C GLU A 895 38.10 -3.78 -12.88
N LEU A 896 38.49 -2.92 -11.94
CA LEU A 896 39.16 -3.33 -10.70
C LEU A 896 38.17 -3.63 -9.56
N TYR A 897 37.08 -2.87 -9.43
CA TYR A 897 36.19 -2.94 -8.26
C TYR A 897 34.79 -3.49 -8.54
N LEU A 898 34.25 -3.28 -9.75
CA LEU A 898 32.84 -3.56 -10.05
C LEU A 898 32.66 -4.67 -11.08
N LEU A 899 33.56 -4.82 -12.05
CA LEU A 899 33.38 -5.76 -13.17
C LEU A 899 33.16 -7.22 -12.75
N ASP A 900 33.91 -7.74 -11.77
CA ASP A 900 33.72 -9.13 -11.33
C ASP A 900 32.37 -9.34 -10.63
N THR A 901 31.98 -8.42 -9.74
CA THR A 901 30.65 -8.43 -9.09
C THR A 901 29.53 -8.27 -10.12
N GLN A 902 29.73 -7.39 -11.10
CA GLN A 902 28.79 -7.16 -12.18
C GLN A 902 28.56 -8.44 -12.98
N LYS A 903 29.65 -9.02 -13.50
CA LYS A 903 29.63 -10.16 -14.42
C LYS A 903 29.19 -11.47 -13.77
N TYR A 904 29.61 -11.75 -12.53
CA TYR A 904 29.35 -13.06 -11.89
C TYR A 904 28.16 -13.05 -10.92
N LEU A 905 27.62 -11.89 -10.55
CA LEU A 905 26.47 -11.79 -9.64
C LEU A 905 25.33 -10.94 -10.23
N MET A 906 25.56 -9.66 -10.53
CA MET A 906 24.46 -8.74 -10.86
C MET A 906 23.86 -8.98 -12.25
N GLU A 907 24.68 -9.26 -13.26
CA GLU A 907 24.26 -9.59 -14.63
C GLU A 907 23.47 -10.92 -14.70
N PRO A 908 23.93 -12.05 -14.10
CA PRO A 908 23.14 -13.27 -14.01
C PRO A 908 21.80 -13.09 -13.28
N LEU A 909 21.77 -12.32 -12.18
CA LEU A 909 20.53 -12.04 -11.45
C LEU A 909 19.57 -11.17 -12.27
N PHE A 910 20.07 -10.18 -13.02
CA PHE A 910 19.28 -9.39 -13.94
C PHE A 910 18.61 -10.27 -15.03
N PHE A 911 19.38 -11.11 -15.71
CA PHE A 911 18.83 -11.98 -16.75
C PHE A 911 17.90 -13.07 -16.18
N ALA A 912 18.16 -13.56 -14.96
CA ALA A 912 17.23 -14.42 -14.25
C ALA A 912 15.91 -13.69 -13.91
N SER A 913 15.97 -12.42 -13.52
CA SER A 913 14.79 -11.63 -13.18
C SER A 913 13.87 -11.37 -14.37
N ILE A 914 14.43 -11.16 -15.56
CA ILE A 914 13.69 -11.17 -16.83
C ILE A 914 12.98 -12.52 -17.02
N GLY A 915 13.65 -13.63 -16.70
CA GLY A 915 13.06 -14.97 -16.76
C GLY A 915 11.88 -15.16 -15.80
N PHE A 916 11.84 -14.47 -14.65
CA PHE A 916 10.69 -14.52 -13.73
C PHE A 916 9.43 -13.83 -14.30
N ALA A 917 9.61 -12.82 -15.15
CA ALA A 917 8.51 -12.01 -15.70
C ALA A 917 7.85 -12.64 -16.95
N ILE A 918 8.60 -13.43 -17.74
CA ILE A 918 8.08 -14.07 -18.97
C ILE A 918 6.99 -15.12 -18.65
N PRO A 919 5.72 -14.97 -19.11
CA PRO A 919 4.63 -15.90 -18.83
C PRO A 919 4.73 -17.16 -19.71
N PHE A 920 5.74 -17.99 -19.45
CA PHE A 920 6.18 -19.04 -20.35
C PHE A 920 5.07 -20.02 -20.77
N VAL A 921 4.18 -20.41 -19.85
CA VAL A 921 3.05 -21.33 -20.14
C VAL A 921 2.08 -20.73 -21.16
N GLU A 922 1.85 -19.42 -21.10
CA GLU A 922 0.88 -18.70 -21.93
C GLU A 922 1.34 -18.46 -23.37
N LEU A 923 2.66 -18.58 -23.62
CA LEU A 923 3.28 -18.48 -24.95
C LEU A 923 2.81 -19.60 -25.89
N TRP A 924 2.41 -20.76 -25.36
CA TRP A 924 2.26 -22.01 -26.11
C TRP A 924 0.86 -22.28 -26.70
N THR A 925 0.04 -21.24 -26.91
CA THR A 925 -1.23 -21.40 -27.65
C THR A 925 -1.01 -21.26 -29.16
N GLY A 926 -1.71 -22.08 -29.97
CA GLY A 926 -1.45 -22.16 -31.41
C GLY A 926 -1.62 -20.83 -32.17
N GLU A 927 -2.54 -19.98 -31.72
CA GLU A 927 -2.74 -18.64 -32.28
C GLU A 927 -1.58 -17.69 -31.94
N ARG A 928 -1.15 -17.66 -30.67
CA ARG A 928 -0.05 -16.80 -30.20
C ARG A 928 1.29 -17.19 -30.85
N ILE A 929 1.54 -18.49 -31.03
CA ILE A 929 2.73 -19.00 -31.73
C ILE A 929 2.81 -18.48 -33.17
N TRP A 930 1.75 -18.62 -33.97
CA TRP A 930 1.78 -18.16 -35.37
C TRP A 930 1.87 -16.63 -35.48
N ARG A 931 1.10 -15.89 -34.69
CA ARG A 931 1.17 -14.41 -34.64
C ARG A 931 2.59 -13.94 -34.28
N GLY A 932 3.19 -14.54 -33.26
CA GLY A 932 4.57 -14.27 -32.83
C GLY A 932 5.61 -14.57 -33.92
N ILE A 933 5.52 -15.71 -34.62
CA ILE A 933 6.45 -16.07 -35.70
C ILE A 933 6.35 -15.12 -36.90
N VAL A 934 5.14 -14.77 -37.35
CA VAL A 934 4.95 -13.82 -38.46
C VAL A 934 5.53 -12.45 -38.10
N PHE A 935 5.25 -11.97 -36.88
CA PHE A 935 5.76 -10.70 -36.41
C PHE A 935 7.30 -10.72 -36.24
N THR A 936 7.87 -11.83 -35.77
CA THR A 936 9.33 -12.05 -35.71
C THR A 936 9.97 -11.81 -37.08
N LEU A 937 9.46 -12.46 -38.12
CA LEU A 937 10.01 -12.38 -39.48
C LEU A 937 9.91 -10.96 -40.05
N LEU A 938 8.82 -10.25 -39.76
CA LEU A 938 8.63 -8.86 -40.15
C LEU A 938 9.64 -7.93 -39.46
N MET A 939 9.90 -8.14 -38.16
CA MET A 939 10.86 -7.34 -37.38
C MET A 939 12.32 -7.64 -37.74
N ALA A 940 12.64 -8.90 -38.07
CA ALA A 940 13.93 -9.29 -38.65
C ALA A 940 14.16 -8.56 -39.98
N PHE A 941 13.18 -8.58 -40.88
CA PHE A 941 13.22 -7.85 -42.15
C PHE A 941 13.39 -6.34 -41.96
N ALA A 942 12.64 -5.74 -41.02
CA ALA A 942 12.68 -4.32 -40.71
C ALA A 942 14.09 -3.81 -40.35
N LYS A 943 14.83 -4.55 -39.52
CA LYS A 943 16.23 -4.21 -39.18
C LYS A 943 17.23 -4.60 -40.26
N PHE A 944 16.99 -5.68 -41.01
CA PHE A 944 17.89 -6.10 -42.08
C PHE A 944 18.05 -5.03 -43.17
N ILE A 945 17.00 -4.23 -43.41
CA ILE A 945 17.01 -3.05 -44.30
C ILE A 945 18.10 -2.03 -43.94
N VAL A 946 18.48 -1.89 -42.66
CA VAL A 946 19.57 -0.98 -42.22
C VAL A 946 20.88 -1.28 -42.95
N GLY A 947 21.11 -2.53 -43.32
CA GLY A 947 22.27 -2.97 -44.12
C GLY A 947 22.37 -2.34 -45.52
N LEU A 948 21.25 -1.87 -46.10
CA LEU A 948 21.22 -1.26 -47.43
C LEU A 948 21.90 0.12 -47.47
N TRP A 949 22.07 0.79 -46.33
CA TRP A 949 22.80 2.06 -46.29
C TRP A 949 24.25 1.92 -46.75
N ILE A 950 24.93 0.79 -46.49
CA ILE A 950 26.34 0.60 -46.90
C ILE A 950 26.53 0.64 -48.43
N PRO A 951 25.80 -0.16 -49.26
CA PRO A 951 25.88 -0.03 -50.71
C PRO A 951 25.30 1.29 -51.24
N LEU A 952 24.24 1.84 -50.63
CA LEU A 952 23.67 3.14 -51.06
C LEU A 952 24.61 4.32 -50.82
N TRP A 953 25.37 4.32 -49.72
CA TRP A 953 26.34 5.36 -49.39
C TRP A 953 27.48 5.46 -50.41
N LYS A 954 27.77 4.37 -51.14
CA LYS A 954 28.73 4.37 -52.26
C LYS A 954 28.25 5.21 -53.45
N PHE A 955 26.94 5.39 -53.62
CA PHE A 955 26.34 6.19 -54.69
C PHE A 955 25.90 7.60 -54.24
N LEU A 956 25.53 7.76 -52.96
CA LEU A 956 24.95 9.01 -52.42
C LEU A 956 25.91 9.85 -51.57
N GLY A 957 27.06 9.30 -51.16
CA GLY A 957 27.99 9.97 -50.26
C GLY A 957 28.74 11.15 -50.91
N PRO A 958 29.10 12.20 -50.14
CA PRO A 958 29.81 13.37 -50.67
C PRO A 958 31.21 12.99 -51.18
N SER A 959 31.44 13.14 -52.49
CA SER A 959 32.73 12.93 -53.13
C SER A 959 33.74 13.98 -52.67
N LYS A 960 34.69 13.60 -51.79
CA LYS A 960 35.88 14.40 -51.49
C LYS A 960 37.03 13.95 -52.37
N ALA A 961 37.46 14.86 -53.24
CA ALA A 961 38.58 14.63 -54.15
C ALA A 961 39.95 14.68 -53.44
N HIS A 962 40.90 13.97 -54.07
CA HIS A 962 42.35 14.15 -54.06
C HIS A 962 43.26 13.46 -53.01
N SER A 963 44.05 12.53 -53.57
CA SER A 963 45.50 12.35 -53.38
C SER A 963 46.05 11.78 -52.07
N SER A 964 46.55 10.53 -52.13
CA SER A 964 48.00 10.29 -52.37
C SER A 964 48.32 8.82 -52.72
N ALA A 965 49.20 8.65 -53.71
CA ALA A 965 49.92 7.47 -54.20
C ALA A 965 49.64 6.06 -53.62
N VAL A 966 49.33 5.10 -54.51
CA VAL A 966 49.59 3.67 -54.33
C VAL A 966 50.29 3.15 -55.60
N LEU A 967 51.43 2.48 -55.44
CA LEU A 967 52.15 1.81 -56.53
C LEU A 967 51.43 0.52 -56.98
N GLU A 968 51.61 0.19 -58.26
CA GLU A 968 51.52 -1.17 -58.84
C GLU A 968 52.37 -2.19 -58.04
N SER A 969 52.14 -3.51 -57.97
CA SER A 969 51.15 -4.49 -58.49
C SER A 969 51.46 -5.86 -57.79
N PRO A 970 51.13 -7.10 -58.26
CA PRO A 970 50.07 -7.60 -59.14
C PRO A 970 49.30 -8.85 -58.56
N THR A 971 48.44 -9.45 -59.40
CA THR A 971 47.82 -10.82 -59.31
C THR A 971 46.66 -11.08 -58.33
N ALA A 972 45.45 -11.21 -58.90
CA ALA A 972 44.61 -12.44 -58.82
C ALA A 972 43.26 -12.26 -59.56
N ASN A 973 43.17 -12.88 -60.73
CA ASN A 973 42.04 -13.19 -61.62
C ASN A 973 40.58 -12.80 -61.25
N ASN A 974 39.88 -12.27 -62.27
CA ASN A 974 38.42 -12.30 -62.40
C ASN A 974 37.91 -13.74 -62.55
N GLU A 975 37.02 -14.18 -61.66
CA GLU A 975 35.98 -15.18 -61.95
C GLU A 975 34.71 -14.93 -61.13
N GLY A 976 33.54 -15.19 -61.73
CA GLY A 976 32.31 -15.50 -61.00
C GLY A 976 31.46 -14.33 -60.48
N SER A 977 30.24 -14.20 -61.01
CA SER A 977 29.20 -13.30 -60.51
C SER A 977 28.91 -13.49 -59.01
N GLY A 978 29.21 -12.48 -58.19
CA GLY A 978 28.88 -12.51 -56.77
C GLY A 978 29.08 -11.19 -56.05
N HIS A 979 27.97 -10.53 -55.69
CA HIS A 979 27.80 -9.59 -54.58
C HIS A 979 29.09 -9.04 -53.95
N GLY A 980 29.54 -7.86 -54.43
CA GLY A 980 30.83 -7.26 -54.08
C GLY A 980 31.00 -6.89 -52.59
N PRO A 981 32.22 -6.54 -52.15
CA PRO A 981 32.57 -6.42 -50.72
C PRO A 981 31.69 -5.43 -49.92
N ALA A 982 31.22 -4.34 -50.54
CA ALA A 982 30.28 -3.41 -49.90
C ALA A 982 28.91 -4.04 -49.59
N SER A 983 28.44 -5.01 -50.39
CA SER A 983 27.19 -5.73 -50.12
C SER A 983 27.35 -6.78 -49.01
N LEU A 984 28.52 -7.44 -48.92
CA LEU A 984 28.85 -8.33 -47.78
C LEU A 984 28.96 -7.55 -46.46
N ALA A 985 29.52 -6.34 -46.52
CA ALA A 985 29.54 -5.38 -45.42
C ALA A 985 28.11 -4.92 -45.01
N GLY A 986 27.24 -4.62 -45.98
CA GLY A 986 25.84 -4.32 -45.72
C GLY A 986 25.06 -5.49 -45.11
N LEU A 987 25.27 -6.71 -45.60
CA LEU A 987 24.70 -7.93 -45.02
C LEU A 987 25.14 -8.15 -43.57
N LEU A 988 26.40 -7.85 -43.24
CA LEU A 988 26.89 -7.92 -41.85
C LEU A 988 26.22 -6.87 -40.97
N LEU A 989 26.12 -5.61 -41.42
CA LEU A 989 25.42 -4.56 -40.68
C LEU A 989 23.94 -4.92 -40.45
N GLY A 990 23.23 -5.31 -41.50
CA GLY A 990 21.79 -5.65 -41.44
C GLY A 990 21.50 -6.85 -40.53
N SER A 991 22.29 -7.92 -40.63
CA SER A 991 22.13 -9.10 -39.76
C SER A 991 22.51 -8.86 -38.30
N ALA A 992 23.51 -8.00 -38.04
CA ALA A 992 23.88 -7.58 -36.69
C ALA A 992 22.78 -6.77 -36.00
N MET A 993 22.04 -5.95 -36.73
CA MET A 993 20.93 -5.15 -36.19
C MET A 993 19.64 -5.96 -35.91
N VAL A 994 19.55 -7.22 -36.32
CA VAL A 994 18.38 -8.08 -36.04
C VAL A 994 18.32 -8.50 -34.56
N ALA A 995 19.47 -8.61 -33.88
CA ALA A 995 19.50 -9.06 -32.50
C ALA A 995 18.66 -8.15 -31.58
N ARG A 996 17.86 -8.78 -30.72
CA ARG A 996 17.17 -8.13 -29.61
C ARG A 996 17.79 -8.59 -28.30
N GLY A 997 17.40 -7.95 -27.22
CA GLY A 997 17.82 -8.30 -25.88
C GLY A 997 17.07 -7.50 -24.82
N GLU A 998 17.75 -7.30 -23.71
CA GLU A 998 17.29 -6.79 -22.43
C GLU A 998 16.46 -5.51 -22.52
N ILE A 999 16.90 -4.49 -23.27
CA ILE A 999 16.18 -3.21 -23.38
C ILE A 999 14.81 -3.40 -24.06
N GLY A 1000 14.72 -4.31 -25.04
CA GLY A 1000 13.45 -4.62 -25.71
C GLY A 1000 12.46 -5.32 -24.78
N LEU A 1001 12.94 -6.22 -23.92
CA LEU A 1001 12.10 -6.86 -22.89
C LEU A 1001 11.68 -5.85 -21.82
N LEU A 1002 12.57 -4.98 -21.36
CA LEU A 1002 12.24 -3.93 -20.41
C LEU A 1002 11.14 -3.00 -20.92
N ILE A 1003 11.22 -2.52 -22.17
CA ILE A 1003 10.22 -1.60 -22.73
C ILE A 1003 8.83 -2.25 -22.78
N ILE A 1004 8.72 -3.53 -23.13
CA ILE A 1004 7.42 -4.22 -23.20
C ILE A 1004 6.88 -4.59 -21.81
N GLU A 1005 7.75 -4.91 -20.84
CA GLU A 1005 7.38 -5.11 -19.43
C GLU A 1005 6.88 -3.81 -18.79
N VAL A 1006 7.57 -2.68 -18.98
CA VAL A 1006 7.10 -1.35 -18.56
C VAL A 1006 5.75 -1.05 -19.21
N GLY A 1007 5.63 -1.28 -20.52
CA GLY A 1007 4.39 -1.06 -21.26
C GLY A 1007 3.19 -1.88 -20.75
N TYR A 1008 3.42 -3.10 -20.28
CA TYR A 1008 2.38 -4.01 -19.80
C TYR A 1008 2.03 -3.83 -18.31
N ASN A 1009 3.03 -3.53 -17.47
CA ASN A 1009 2.83 -3.40 -16.03
C ASN A 1009 2.49 -1.96 -15.58
N GLU A 1010 2.96 -0.92 -16.31
CA GLU A 1010 2.74 0.49 -15.95
C GLU A 1010 1.62 1.17 -16.78
N THR A 1011 1.12 0.54 -17.86
CA THR A 1011 0.06 1.10 -18.70
C THR A 1011 -1.08 0.11 -18.94
N SER A 1012 -2.33 0.60 -18.98
CA SER A 1012 -3.49 -0.23 -19.34
C SER A 1012 -3.65 -0.42 -20.85
N TYR A 1013 -2.67 0.00 -21.67
CA TYR A 1013 -2.80 -0.01 -23.13
C TYR A 1013 -2.32 -1.29 -23.80
N VAL A 1014 -1.40 -2.05 -23.19
CA VAL A 1014 -0.88 -3.29 -23.78
C VAL A 1014 -1.73 -4.47 -23.33
N SER A 1015 -2.39 -5.15 -24.27
CA SER A 1015 -3.12 -6.38 -23.96
C SER A 1015 -2.17 -7.54 -23.71
N GLN A 1016 -2.64 -8.56 -22.98
CA GLN A 1016 -1.90 -9.81 -22.75
C GLN A 1016 -1.49 -10.50 -24.06
N ASP A 1017 -2.34 -10.47 -25.10
CA ASP A 1017 -2.01 -11.02 -26.42
C ASP A 1017 -0.97 -10.16 -27.17
N GLY A 1018 -1.03 -8.84 -27.04
CA GLY A 1018 -0.01 -7.92 -27.56
C GLY A 1018 1.35 -8.14 -26.91
N PHE A 1019 1.37 -8.22 -25.57
CA PHE A 1019 2.54 -8.54 -24.75
C PHE A 1019 3.18 -9.87 -25.18
N ILE A 1020 2.41 -10.96 -25.23
CA ILE A 1020 2.92 -12.28 -25.63
C ILE A 1020 3.43 -12.29 -27.08
N THR A 1021 2.74 -11.61 -28.00
CA THR A 1021 3.17 -11.49 -29.41
C THR A 1021 4.53 -10.78 -29.51
N ALA A 1022 4.75 -9.75 -28.69
CA ALA A 1022 6.01 -9.02 -28.60
C ALA A 1022 7.13 -9.87 -27.97
N VAL A 1023 6.88 -10.55 -26.85
CA VAL A 1023 7.84 -11.44 -26.17
C VAL A 1023 8.33 -12.55 -27.11
N TRP A 1024 7.42 -13.19 -27.87
CA TRP A 1024 7.79 -14.16 -28.91
C TRP A 1024 8.75 -13.57 -29.95
N ALA A 1025 8.44 -12.37 -30.46
CA ALA A 1025 9.24 -11.70 -31.48
C ALA A 1025 10.60 -11.23 -30.96
N ILE A 1026 10.70 -10.86 -29.67
CA ILE A 1026 11.98 -10.51 -29.05
C ILE A 1026 12.85 -11.76 -28.89
N LEU A 1027 12.34 -12.81 -28.23
CA LEU A 1027 13.08 -14.04 -27.95
C LEU A 1027 13.63 -14.70 -29.22
N LEU A 1028 12.82 -14.79 -30.29
CA LEU A 1028 13.26 -15.38 -31.55
C LEU A 1028 14.31 -14.52 -32.27
N ASN A 1029 14.16 -13.18 -32.27
CA ASN A 1029 15.14 -12.30 -32.89
C ASN A 1029 16.50 -12.25 -32.14
N THR A 1030 16.48 -12.40 -30.82
CA THR A 1030 17.69 -12.61 -29.99
C THR A 1030 18.49 -13.85 -30.42
N ILE A 1031 17.83 -14.90 -30.93
CA ILE A 1031 18.49 -16.11 -31.45
C ILE A 1031 18.91 -15.93 -32.92
N ILE A 1032 18.01 -15.41 -33.77
CA ILE A 1032 18.21 -15.32 -35.21
C ILE A 1032 19.41 -14.44 -35.58
N GLY A 1033 19.54 -13.26 -34.97
CA GLY A 1033 20.61 -12.31 -35.28
C GLY A 1033 22.02 -12.90 -35.12
N PRO A 1034 22.40 -13.34 -33.90
CA PRO A 1034 23.72 -13.90 -33.64
C PRO A 1034 24.02 -15.17 -34.45
N VAL A 1035 23.03 -16.04 -34.70
CA VAL A 1035 23.21 -17.24 -35.55
C VAL A 1035 23.53 -16.87 -37.01
N ILE A 1036 22.88 -15.85 -37.58
CA ILE A 1036 23.18 -15.37 -38.94
C ILE A 1036 24.57 -14.71 -38.97
N VAL A 1037 24.87 -13.82 -38.02
CA VAL A 1037 26.17 -13.12 -37.93
C VAL A 1037 27.32 -14.12 -37.77
N GLY A 1038 27.21 -15.08 -36.85
CA GLY A 1038 28.25 -16.09 -36.60
C GLY A 1038 28.56 -16.94 -37.84
N ASN A 1039 27.54 -17.32 -38.61
CA ASN A 1039 27.74 -18.01 -39.88
C ASN A 1039 28.37 -17.10 -40.95
N LEU A 1040 27.92 -15.85 -41.06
CA LEU A 1040 28.45 -14.88 -42.03
C LEU A 1040 29.94 -14.57 -41.75
N VAL A 1041 30.31 -14.35 -40.49
CA VAL A 1041 31.70 -14.14 -40.06
C VAL A 1041 32.55 -15.37 -40.36
N LYS A 1042 32.08 -16.58 -40.03
CA LYS A 1042 32.79 -17.84 -40.28
C LYS A 1042 33.13 -18.06 -41.77
N TYR A 1043 32.17 -17.81 -42.68
CA TYR A 1043 32.36 -18.11 -44.11
C TYR A 1043 32.84 -16.92 -44.96
N ARG A 1044 32.62 -15.68 -44.52
CA ARG A 1044 32.92 -14.46 -45.30
C ARG A 1044 33.72 -13.39 -44.56
N GLY A 1045 33.97 -13.52 -43.24
CA GLY A 1045 34.62 -12.49 -42.40
C GLY A 1045 35.95 -11.97 -42.96
N LYS A 1046 36.81 -12.86 -43.48
CA LYS A 1046 38.08 -12.46 -44.12
C LYS A 1046 37.88 -11.50 -45.30
N LYS A 1047 36.92 -11.79 -46.19
CA LYS A 1047 36.59 -10.92 -47.33
C LYS A 1047 35.96 -9.58 -46.91
N ILE A 1048 35.35 -9.51 -45.73
CA ILE A 1048 34.80 -8.26 -45.17
C ILE A 1048 35.93 -7.40 -44.59
N GLY A 1049 36.83 -8.00 -43.81
CA GLY A 1049 37.98 -7.31 -43.21
C GLY A 1049 39.03 -6.80 -44.22
N GLU A 1050 39.15 -7.47 -45.38
CA GLU A 1050 40.03 -7.08 -46.49
C GLU A 1050 39.38 -6.11 -47.50
N GLY A 1051 38.08 -5.80 -47.38
CA GLY A 1051 37.34 -4.95 -48.31
C GLY A 1051 37.47 -3.44 -48.05
N GLU A 1052 36.88 -2.61 -48.94
CA GLU A 1052 36.83 -1.13 -48.82
C GLU A 1052 36.25 -0.61 -47.48
N TRP A 1053 35.52 -1.44 -46.77
CA TRP A 1053 34.85 -1.17 -45.50
C TRP A 1053 35.46 -1.93 -44.30
N GLY A 1054 36.60 -2.59 -44.53
CA GLY A 1054 37.34 -3.42 -43.58
C GLY A 1054 38.21 -2.62 -42.61
N LEU A 1055 39.39 -3.18 -42.27
CA LEU A 1055 40.29 -2.63 -41.25
C LEU A 1055 40.88 -1.27 -41.64
N GLN A 1056 40.89 -0.34 -40.69
CA GLN A 1056 41.51 0.98 -40.88
C GLN A 1056 43.02 0.91 -40.64
N LYS A 1057 43.84 1.31 -41.63
CA LYS A 1057 45.28 1.53 -41.41
C LYS A 1057 45.50 2.74 -40.49
N GLN A 1058 46.06 2.51 -39.32
CA GLN A 1058 46.49 3.60 -38.42
C GLN A 1058 47.56 4.45 -39.12
N ARG A 1059 47.47 5.78 -39.01
CA ARG A 1059 48.57 6.68 -39.38
C ARG A 1059 49.59 6.68 -38.25
N GLU A 1060 50.85 6.38 -38.56
CA GLU A 1060 51.95 6.54 -37.62
C GLU A 1060 52.09 8.02 -37.20
N PRO A 1061 52.38 8.32 -35.92
CA PRO A 1061 52.66 9.67 -35.47
C PRO A 1061 54.02 10.15 -36.01
N LEU A 1062 54.03 11.36 -36.58
CA LEU A 1062 55.26 12.03 -37.02
C LEU A 1062 56.16 12.36 -35.81
N ILE A 1063 57.24 11.60 -35.63
CA ILE A 1063 58.27 11.89 -34.63
C ILE A 1063 59.07 13.14 -35.09
N PRO A 1064 59.15 14.23 -34.30
CA PRO A 1064 60.05 15.34 -34.59
C PRO A 1064 61.51 14.93 -34.34
N SER A 1065 62.43 15.33 -35.22
CA SER A 1065 63.86 15.04 -35.03
C SER A 1065 64.47 15.82 -33.86
N PRO A 1066 65.45 15.24 -33.14
CA PRO A 1066 66.11 15.94 -32.03
C PRO A 1066 66.98 17.09 -32.56
N ARG A 1067 66.80 18.29 -32.00
CA ARG A 1067 67.77 19.38 -32.16
C ARG A 1067 69.02 19.07 -31.32
N ALA A 1068 70.19 19.22 -31.94
CA ALA A 1068 71.47 19.14 -31.26
C ALA A 1068 71.65 20.26 -30.21
N PRO A 1069 72.47 20.05 -29.16
CA PRO A 1069 72.76 21.08 -28.18
C PRO A 1069 73.64 22.18 -28.77
N GLN A 1070 73.37 23.43 -28.37
CA GLN A 1070 74.34 24.53 -28.42
C GLN A 1070 74.55 25.04 -26.98
N ALA A 1071 75.77 25.53 -26.73
CA ALA A 1071 76.31 25.84 -25.41
C ALA A 1071 75.69 27.08 -24.74
#